data_AF-A0A7V6U269-F1
#
_entry.id   AF-A0A7V6U269-F1
#
_cell.length_a   1.000
_cell.length_b   1.000
_cell.length_c   1.000
_cell.angle_alpha   90.00
_cell.angle_beta   90.00
_cell.angle_gamma   90.00
#
_symmetry.space_group_name_H-M   'P 1'
#
loop_
_entity.id
_entity.type
_entity.pdbx_description
1 polymer ?
#
loop_
_entity_poly.entity_id
_entity_poly.type
_entity_poly.pdbx_seq_one_letter_code
_entity_poly.pdbx_strand_id
1 'polypeptide(L)'
;MARYKYDYKSQTYTMDNDLTADMKTIVDGFIYNKQYKNFQNGQTPGRRGAFIKTHGGVSAKFTISHDALDPNDQHVALLKKGLFAQEAQYDAWVRFGSDINFGESDRNSTIGCSIKLFNVPGLNVLDYPPSQDSPSQRTTVDFPLQNYQVFFASDAKQMAGYMAAKASGTLKDFRNRPENAALNEIINGMIASDPSSALTETYWSCVPFILGIPESNGFTSYCKYILSPRANQTTLPTKDKTDPGFLRADLIDNLKAAPYIFDFYIHLHTSPYQSVENASDNWMDPNNPDGPETEPFKTNDSKNIYKIGTLEIQQQDMAQRGQDDYIESLAFNPWRTLPDNVPYGEIALARRISYEIAAKSRRDLNGQSVGEPVSPRPPAFNDAAYNAPEHDTPWSDVSSAVQPDTEIVRVAIHPGIGVARVGNSKLEGDSWIRGEDDYADIYIGPETDTPPPMPLEKIRDESGRIKRQAARFRLYGFNAKGDVVKEILPGNGVNVTWKVTLANRKAQWFTADHAWDTAFFASEEHKPSGVRNPKVEDRASLAITPEPMIITGKSQRSAPMTGKFLTEEVSLGELRTDSEGRLLVLGGTGLAGSPYPNNPVIDGNEGYFNNAVGWYDDIADGPVHAEVTINGKTYDADPAWVFSAPPNYAPDIIGFRTLYELLEEVHTEAGMLPMPKQVSFMEHILPCLQRLSSLSWVNKGFYELFAPGKEYDFTDQNLIDKLKTPKTSGLDPHKEKRREIFSKFHSPYEDKCDPHQWPLLYGDSFGEVGDDETSHLLNINNPQDVFSLSYIRYSWFKKWADGDFVTGLPSPIYASFDNVPINDQPAMLDKAALHFCLADAFHPGCELTWPVRQASIYRAPFRIREANADEIDVPEQHEQFEYMAAHTPDRGLGAQPPGGLTRWMALPWHGDTARCRAGYDADNPANYGEYTPAYWPARVPNHVLTFQDYLTVISRQSPTDRMAAFENRKKWWRSLSSNSDSREPGEAEQQMQYMIHNFDKMGIVLQKEGPTDLENVPDKIYVEHIAE
;
A
#
# COMPACT_ATOMS: atom_id res chain seq x y z
N MET A 1 -42.94 -2.96 2.73
CA MET A 1 -41.76 -3.13 1.84
C MET A 1 -40.75 -3.97 2.59
N ALA A 2 -39.96 -4.80 1.90
CA ALA A 2 -38.83 -5.46 2.55
C ALA A 2 -37.87 -4.37 3.05
N ARG A 3 -37.46 -4.45 4.33
CA ARG A 3 -36.55 -3.46 4.95
C ARG A 3 -35.09 -3.63 4.49
N TYR A 4 -34.85 -4.69 3.74
CA TYR A 4 -33.58 -5.13 3.19
C TYR A 4 -33.78 -5.65 1.76
N LYS A 5 -32.77 -5.44 0.90
CA LYS A 5 -32.68 -6.09 -0.41
C LYS A 5 -31.24 -6.54 -0.63
N TYR A 6 -31.07 -7.83 -0.96
CA TYR A 6 -29.81 -8.37 -1.47
C TYR A 6 -29.84 -8.41 -3.00
N ASP A 7 -28.79 -7.93 -3.63
CA ASP A 7 -28.55 -8.14 -5.05
C ASP A 7 -27.57 -9.30 -5.24
N TYR A 8 -28.10 -10.45 -5.65
CA TYR A 8 -27.32 -11.66 -5.88
C TYR A 8 -26.33 -11.55 -7.05
N LYS A 9 -26.48 -10.58 -7.97
CA LYS A 9 -25.53 -10.38 -9.06
C LYS A 9 -24.34 -9.57 -8.60
N SER A 10 -24.60 -8.46 -7.90
CA SER A 10 -23.54 -7.56 -7.41
C SER A 10 -23.01 -7.95 -6.02
N GLN A 11 -23.62 -8.94 -5.35
CA GLN A 11 -23.33 -9.34 -3.96
C GLN A 11 -23.41 -8.16 -2.97
N THR A 12 -24.21 -7.14 -3.30
CA THR A 12 -24.43 -5.97 -2.46
C THR A 12 -25.78 -6.04 -1.76
N TYR A 13 -25.94 -5.23 -0.72
CA TYR A 13 -27.24 -5.06 -0.08
C TYR A 13 -27.57 -3.62 0.23
N THR A 14 -28.87 -3.35 0.31
CA THR A 14 -29.41 -2.09 0.80
C THR A 14 -30.35 -2.34 1.97
N MET A 15 -30.38 -1.38 2.90
CA MET A 15 -31.24 -1.38 4.08
C MET A 15 -32.00 -0.07 4.13
N ASP A 16 -33.23 -0.08 4.63
CA ASP A 16 -33.90 1.16 5.00
C ASP A 16 -33.35 1.75 6.31
N ASN A 17 -33.81 2.96 6.63
CA ASN A 17 -33.33 3.69 7.81
C ASN A 17 -33.69 2.98 9.12
N ASP A 18 -34.86 2.34 9.19
CA ASP A 18 -35.31 1.65 10.40
C ASP A 18 -34.44 0.42 10.67
N LEU A 19 -34.16 -0.37 9.62
CA LEU A 19 -33.29 -1.54 9.73
C LEU A 19 -31.86 -1.13 10.05
N THR A 20 -31.37 -0.04 9.47
CA THR A 20 -30.05 0.51 9.80
C THR A 20 -29.96 0.87 11.28
N ALA A 21 -31.00 1.47 11.86
CA ALA A 21 -31.07 1.80 13.28
C ALA A 21 -31.11 0.54 14.19
N ASP A 22 -31.88 -0.48 13.79
CA ASP A 22 -31.92 -1.77 14.50
C ASP A 22 -30.55 -2.46 14.44
N MET A 23 -29.91 -2.53 13.27
CA MET A 23 -28.57 -3.11 13.09
C MET A 23 -27.54 -2.42 13.98
N LYS A 24 -27.57 -1.08 14.01
CA LYS A 24 -26.70 -0.31 14.90
C LYS A 24 -26.91 -0.69 16.36
N THR A 25 -28.15 -0.81 16.81
CA THR A 25 -28.48 -1.19 18.19
C THR A 25 -27.99 -2.60 18.52
N ILE A 26 -28.11 -3.54 17.59
CA ILE A 26 -27.60 -4.91 17.75
C ILE A 26 -26.07 -4.90 17.86
N VAL A 27 -25.38 -4.22 16.94
CA VAL A 27 -23.91 -4.12 16.95
C VAL A 27 -23.44 -3.43 18.22
N ASP A 28 -24.07 -2.34 18.63
CA ASP A 28 -23.74 -1.64 19.88
C ASP A 28 -23.93 -2.54 21.10
N GLY A 29 -25.03 -3.27 21.18
CA GLY A 29 -25.30 -4.22 22.25
C GLY A 29 -24.29 -5.36 22.32
N PHE A 30 -23.94 -5.92 21.16
CA PHE A 30 -23.11 -7.11 21.04
C PHE A 30 -21.61 -6.81 21.14
N ILE A 31 -21.15 -5.75 20.48
CA ILE A 31 -19.74 -5.38 20.34
C ILE A 31 -19.36 -4.38 21.43
N TYR A 32 -19.88 -3.17 21.37
CA TYR A 32 -19.40 -2.06 22.20
C TYR A 32 -19.81 -2.22 23.67
N ASN A 33 -21.04 -2.67 23.93
CA ASN A 33 -21.58 -2.80 25.27
C ASN A 33 -21.20 -4.10 25.99
N LYS A 34 -20.65 -5.08 25.28
CA LYS A 34 -20.28 -6.39 25.86
C LYS A 34 -18.81 -6.72 25.58
N GLN A 35 -18.44 -6.96 24.32
CA GLN A 35 -17.10 -7.43 23.98
C GLN A 35 -16.00 -6.39 24.27
N TYR A 36 -16.15 -5.15 23.78
CA TYR A 36 -15.18 -4.09 24.03
C TYR A 36 -15.10 -3.70 25.51
N LYS A 37 -16.23 -3.68 26.24
CA LYS A 37 -16.19 -3.46 27.70
C LYS A 37 -15.39 -4.54 28.40
N ASN A 38 -15.50 -5.81 28.01
CA ASN A 38 -14.66 -6.87 28.56
C ASN A 38 -13.17 -6.62 28.27
N PHE A 39 -12.84 -6.15 27.06
CA PHE A 39 -11.46 -5.80 26.69
C PHE A 39 -10.92 -4.63 27.52
N GLN A 40 -11.72 -3.57 27.68
CA GLN A 40 -11.38 -2.42 28.53
C GLN A 40 -11.21 -2.80 30.00
N ASN A 41 -11.94 -3.82 30.46
CA ASN A 41 -11.81 -4.38 31.80
C ASN A 41 -10.62 -5.36 31.93
N GLY A 42 -9.73 -5.44 30.93
CA GLY A 42 -8.48 -6.21 31.00
C GLY A 42 -8.62 -7.69 30.60
N GLN A 43 -9.69 -8.09 29.91
CA GLN A 43 -9.83 -9.47 29.43
C GLN A 43 -8.71 -9.84 28.45
N THR A 44 -7.78 -10.70 28.89
CA THR A 44 -6.67 -11.22 28.11
C THR A 44 -6.62 -12.76 28.18
N PRO A 45 -6.56 -13.47 27.04
CA PRO A 45 -6.76 -12.95 25.68
C PRO A 45 -8.18 -12.41 25.49
N GLY A 46 -8.36 -11.51 24.53
CA GLY A 46 -9.67 -11.09 24.05
C GLY A 46 -10.50 -12.29 23.60
N ARG A 47 -11.76 -12.36 24.04
CA ARG A 47 -12.67 -13.48 23.76
C ARG A 47 -13.79 -13.09 22.78
N ARG A 48 -14.56 -14.10 22.36
CA ARG A 48 -15.75 -13.97 21.51
C ARG A 48 -16.91 -13.25 22.22
N GLY A 49 -17.78 -12.61 21.45
CA GLY A 49 -19.00 -11.96 21.96
C GLY A 49 -20.22 -12.91 22.13
N ALA A 50 -20.23 -14.04 21.43
CA ALA A 50 -21.25 -15.11 21.50
C ALA A 50 -20.58 -16.47 21.65
N PHE A 51 -21.29 -17.42 22.28
CA PHE A 51 -20.76 -18.77 22.54
C PHE A 51 -19.38 -18.69 23.21
N ILE A 52 -19.30 -17.86 24.25
CA ILE A 52 -18.05 -17.33 24.83
C ILE A 52 -17.15 -18.46 25.33
N LYS A 53 -17.72 -19.47 25.98
CA LYS A 53 -16.96 -20.59 26.54
C LYS A 53 -16.72 -21.64 25.48
N THR A 54 -15.45 -21.94 25.24
CA THR A 54 -15.02 -22.98 24.28
C THR A 54 -14.85 -24.30 25.02
N HIS A 55 -15.51 -25.35 24.55
CA HIS A 55 -15.30 -26.71 25.07
C HIS A 55 -14.11 -27.37 24.35
N GLY A 56 -13.94 -27.10 23.05
CA GLY A 56 -12.72 -27.43 22.32
C GLY A 56 -12.84 -27.35 20.81
N GLY A 57 -11.71 -27.56 20.13
CA GLY A 57 -11.59 -27.51 18.67
C GLY A 57 -11.02 -28.81 18.11
N VAL A 58 -11.64 -29.34 17.06
CA VAL A 58 -11.31 -30.67 16.53
C VAL A 58 -11.17 -30.66 15.02
N SER A 59 -10.21 -31.42 14.50
CA SER A 59 -10.05 -31.68 13.07
C SER A 59 -11.08 -32.71 12.61
N ALA A 60 -11.63 -32.53 11.41
CA ALA A 60 -12.64 -33.38 10.83
C ALA A 60 -12.54 -33.44 9.31
N LYS A 61 -13.29 -34.35 8.70
CA LYS A 61 -13.52 -34.41 7.25
C LYS A 61 -15.01 -34.20 7.00
N PHE A 62 -15.33 -33.31 6.07
CA PHE A 62 -16.71 -33.10 5.62
C PHE A 62 -16.87 -33.67 4.22
N THR A 63 -17.69 -34.70 4.08
CA THR A 63 -17.95 -35.39 2.81
C THR A 63 -19.36 -35.07 2.33
N ILE A 64 -19.49 -34.53 1.14
CA ILE A 64 -20.74 -34.37 0.41
C ILE A 64 -20.96 -35.63 -0.41
N SER A 65 -22.13 -36.24 -0.25
CA SER A 65 -22.52 -37.46 -0.97
C SER A 65 -24.00 -37.40 -1.30
N HIS A 66 -24.35 -37.88 -2.48
CA HIS A 66 -25.72 -37.90 -2.98
C HIS A 66 -26.37 -39.29 -2.86
N ASP A 67 -25.67 -40.28 -2.30
CA ASP A 67 -26.13 -41.68 -2.21
C ASP A 67 -27.44 -41.86 -1.45
N ALA A 68 -27.71 -40.97 -0.48
CA ALA A 68 -28.92 -41.01 0.34
C ALA A 68 -30.13 -40.32 -0.31
N LEU A 69 -29.96 -39.68 -1.48
CA LEU A 69 -31.03 -39.03 -2.21
C LEU A 69 -31.72 -40.02 -3.14
N ASP A 70 -33.05 -40.14 -3.06
CA ASP A 70 -33.83 -40.90 -4.06
C ASP A 70 -33.77 -40.16 -5.41
N PRO A 71 -33.16 -40.73 -6.47
CA PRO A 71 -33.06 -40.07 -7.77
C PRO A 71 -34.41 -39.69 -8.39
N ASN A 72 -35.52 -40.26 -7.93
CA ASN A 72 -36.87 -39.97 -8.42
C ASN A 72 -37.60 -38.89 -7.60
N ASP A 73 -37.02 -38.41 -6.49
CA ASP A 73 -37.62 -37.33 -5.72
C ASP A 73 -37.50 -36.01 -6.51
N GLN A 74 -38.63 -35.29 -6.61
CA GLN A 74 -38.75 -34.06 -7.40
C GLN A 74 -37.79 -32.93 -6.96
N HIS A 75 -37.29 -32.99 -5.72
CA HIS A 75 -36.43 -31.96 -5.13
C HIS A 75 -34.93 -32.24 -5.32
N VAL A 76 -34.52 -33.42 -5.82
CA VAL A 76 -33.08 -33.79 -5.91
C VAL A 76 -32.26 -32.80 -6.72
N ALA A 77 -32.78 -32.31 -7.84
CA ALA A 77 -32.07 -31.34 -8.68
C ALA A 77 -31.78 -30.01 -7.92
N LEU A 78 -32.66 -29.65 -6.98
CA LEU A 78 -32.52 -28.45 -6.17
C LEU A 78 -31.51 -28.65 -5.03
N LEU A 79 -31.45 -29.84 -4.43
CA LEU A 79 -30.50 -30.19 -3.36
C LEU A 79 -29.04 -30.17 -3.84
N LYS A 80 -28.80 -30.31 -5.14
CA LYS A 80 -27.47 -30.31 -5.78
C LYS A 80 -27.08 -28.93 -6.34
N LYS A 81 -27.13 -27.90 -5.49
CA LYS A 81 -26.76 -26.51 -5.85
C LYS A 81 -25.69 -25.96 -4.92
N GLY A 82 -24.88 -25.03 -5.44
CA GLY A 82 -23.79 -24.39 -4.70
C GLY A 82 -22.74 -25.39 -4.20
N LEU A 83 -22.42 -25.32 -2.92
CA LEU A 83 -21.49 -26.25 -2.25
C LEU A 83 -21.86 -27.71 -2.49
N PHE A 84 -23.16 -28.03 -2.58
CA PHE A 84 -23.68 -29.39 -2.70
C PHE A 84 -23.81 -29.87 -4.15
N ALA A 85 -23.39 -29.06 -5.14
CA ALA A 85 -23.52 -29.40 -6.55
C ALA A 85 -22.71 -30.64 -6.96
N GLN A 86 -21.56 -30.85 -6.32
CA GLN A 86 -20.67 -31.98 -6.59
C GLN A 86 -20.37 -32.74 -5.30
N GLU A 87 -20.20 -34.06 -5.44
CA GLU A 87 -19.65 -34.86 -4.37
C GLU A 87 -18.17 -34.50 -4.17
N ALA A 88 -17.79 -34.25 -2.93
CA ALA A 88 -16.46 -33.79 -2.57
C ALA A 88 -16.17 -34.07 -1.11
N GLN A 89 -14.89 -34.14 -0.76
CA GLN A 89 -14.45 -34.19 0.63
C GLN A 89 -13.56 -32.97 0.92
N TYR A 90 -13.86 -32.29 2.03
CA TYR A 90 -13.13 -31.12 2.50
C TYR A 90 -12.49 -31.39 3.85
N ASP A 91 -11.29 -30.85 4.04
CA ASP A 91 -10.73 -30.67 5.38
C ASP A 91 -11.62 -29.72 6.17
N ALA A 92 -11.86 -30.04 7.43
CA ALA A 92 -12.69 -29.24 8.31
C ALA A 92 -12.09 -29.06 9.70
N TRP A 93 -12.35 -27.91 10.30
CA TRP A 93 -12.16 -27.69 11.73
C TRP A 93 -13.49 -27.34 12.39
N VAL A 94 -13.77 -27.97 13.53
CA VAL A 94 -15.04 -27.87 14.24
C VAL A 94 -14.81 -27.31 15.63
N ARG A 95 -15.59 -26.30 16.01
CA ARG A 95 -15.59 -25.69 17.35
C ARG A 95 -16.85 -26.07 18.10
N PHE A 96 -16.69 -26.62 19.30
CA PHE A 96 -17.77 -26.75 20.27
C PHE A 96 -17.65 -25.67 21.35
N GLY A 97 -18.75 -24.98 21.65
CA GLY A 97 -18.78 -23.94 22.69
C GLY A 97 -20.19 -23.64 23.18
N SER A 98 -20.35 -22.83 24.22
CA SER A 98 -21.65 -22.49 24.83
C SER A 98 -21.74 -21.00 25.15
N ASP A 99 -22.96 -20.45 25.17
CA ASP A 99 -23.19 -19.03 25.46
C ASP A 99 -23.22 -18.72 26.97
N ILE A 100 -22.25 -19.26 27.69
CA ILE A 100 -22.02 -19.05 29.13
C ILE A 100 -20.66 -18.41 29.37
N ASN A 101 -20.52 -17.74 30.52
CA ASN A 101 -19.23 -17.18 30.94
C ASN A 101 -18.27 -18.29 31.41
N PHE A 102 -16.97 -18.02 31.30
CA PHE A 102 -15.95 -18.91 31.87
C PHE A 102 -16.10 -18.98 33.39
N GLY A 103 -16.16 -20.20 33.94
CA GLY A 103 -16.36 -20.46 35.36
C GLY A 103 -17.78 -20.91 35.73
N GLU A 104 -18.78 -20.61 34.88
CA GLU A 104 -20.13 -21.14 35.04
C GLU A 104 -20.19 -22.62 34.63
N SER A 105 -21.14 -23.37 35.19
CA SER A 105 -21.33 -24.78 34.84
C SER A 105 -21.78 -24.96 33.40
N ASP A 106 -21.31 -26.01 32.74
CA ASP A 106 -21.64 -26.44 31.37
C ASP A 106 -23.11 -26.92 31.20
N ARG A 107 -24.07 -26.26 31.84
CA ARG A 107 -25.49 -26.65 31.93
C ARG A 107 -26.39 -25.46 31.68
N ASN A 108 -27.66 -25.73 31.41
CA ASN A 108 -28.73 -24.73 31.28
C ASN A 108 -28.40 -23.65 30.24
N SER A 109 -27.81 -24.07 29.13
CA SER A 109 -27.41 -23.20 28.03
C SER A 109 -27.30 -23.99 26.74
N THR A 110 -27.58 -23.29 25.64
CA THR A 110 -27.33 -23.77 24.28
C THR A 110 -25.82 -24.02 24.06
N ILE A 111 -25.52 -25.10 23.34
CA ILE A 111 -24.21 -25.42 22.78
C ILE A 111 -24.22 -25.11 21.29
N GLY A 112 -23.14 -24.51 20.80
CA GLY A 112 -22.82 -24.30 19.40
C GLY A 112 -21.85 -25.35 18.87
N CYS A 113 -22.06 -25.73 17.61
CA CYS A 113 -21.14 -26.52 16.79
C CYS A 113 -20.85 -25.73 15.51
N SER A 114 -19.68 -25.10 15.42
CA SER A 114 -19.28 -24.32 14.24
C SER A 114 -18.28 -25.08 13.39
N ILE A 115 -18.60 -25.35 12.13
CA ILE A 115 -17.75 -26.06 11.18
C ILE A 115 -17.13 -25.04 10.23
N LYS A 116 -15.82 -25.14 9.97
CA LYS A 116 -15.13 -24.43 8.88
C LYS A 116 -14.57 -25.44 7.90
N LEU A 117 -14.97 -25.34 6.64
CA LEU A 117 -14.43 -26.10 5.53
C LEU A 117 -13.29 -25.33 4.87
N PHE A 118 -12.26 -26.04 4.44
CA PHE A 118 -11.10 -25.47 3.75
C PHE A 118 -11.06 -25.90 2.29
N ASN A 119 -10.39 -25.10 1.46
CA ASN A 119 -10.16 -25.39 0.04
C ASN A 119 -11.44 -25.59 -0.79
N VAL A 120 -12.54 -24.92 -0.44
CA VAL A 120 -13.81 -24.99 -1.17
C VAL A 120 -13.71 -24.17 -2.46
N PRO A 121 -13.89 -24.76 -3.65
CA PRO A 121 -13.85 -24.00 -4.91
C PRO A 121 -14.93 -22.91 -4.97
N GLY A 122 -14.54 -21.71 -5.42
CA GLY A 122 -15.43 -20.56 -5.58
C GLY A 122 -15.04 -19.34 -4.74
N LEU A 123 -15.70 -18.22 -5.02
CA LEU A 123 -15.52 -16.96 -4.27
C LEU A 123 -16.41 -16.94 -3.03
N ASN A 124 -15.89 -16.37 -1.95
CA ASN A 124 -16.65 -16.14 -0.73
C ASN A 124 -17.44 -14.82 -0.83
N VAL A 125 -18.73 -14.88 -0.52
CA VAL A 125 -19.61 -13.70 -0.54
C VAL A 125 -19.31 -12.67 0.57
N LEU A 126 -18.70 -13.09 1.68
CA LEU A 126 -18.31 -12.16 2.75
C LEU A 126 -17.17 -11.23 2.31
N ASP A 127 -16.29 -11.71 1.42
CA ASP A 127 -15.08 -11.01 0.99
C ASP A 127 -15.28 -10.30 -0.37
N TYR A 128 -16.52 -9.97 -0.78
CA TYR A 128 -16.83 -9.37 -2.09
C TYR A 128 -17.01 -7.83 -2.03
N PRO A 129 -16.45 -7.05 -2.99
CA PRO A 129 -15.51 -7.50 -4.03
C PRO A 129 -14.19 -7.94 -3.39
N PRO A 130 -13.51 -8.97 -3.94
CA PRO A 130 -12.26 -9.46 -3.38
C PRO A 130 -11.28 -8.32 -3.21
N SER A 131 -10.76 -8.13 -1.99
CA SER A 131 -9.55 -7.34 -1.79
C SER A 131 -8.46 -7.92 -2.71
N GLN A 132 -7.64 -7.07 -3.32
CA GLN A 132 -6.70 -7.40 -4.41
C GLN A 132 -5.61 -8.45 -4.06
N ASP A 133 -5.66 -9.06 -2.88
CA ASP A 133 -4.76 -10.12 -2.38
C ASP A 133 -5.30 -11.56 -2.50
N SER A 134 -6.41 -11.83 -3.19
CA SER A 134 -6.97 -13.20 -3.26
C SER A 134 -6.94 -13.83 -4.65
N PRO A 135 -5.80 -14.32 -5.17
CA PRO A 135 -5.76 -15.20 -6.34
C PRO A 135 -6.06 -16.65 -5.94
N SER A 136 -7.09 -16.91 -5.12
CA SER A 136 -7.55 -18.29 -4.89
C SER A 136 -8.98 -18.46 -5.39
N GLN A 137 -9.12 -19.24 -6.47
CA GLN A 137 -10.38 -19.88 -6.86
C GLN A 137 -10.90 -20.87 -5.79
N ARG A 138 -10.35 -20.85 -4.57
CA ARG A 138 -10.69 -21.68 -3.43
C ARG A 138 -10.78 -20.80 -2.20
N THR A 139 -11.81 -21.02 -1.39
CA THR A 139 -12.13 -20.26 -0.19
C THR A 139 -12.41 -21.21 0.99
N THR A 140 -12.88 -20.63 2.09
CA THR A 140 -13.39 -21.37 3.26
C THR A 140 -14.91 -21.17 3.36
N VAL A 141 -15.61 -22.16 3.90
CA VAL A 141 -17.07 -22.09 4.14
C VAL A 141 -17.39 -22.40 5.59
N ASP A 142 -18.26 -21.59 6.22
CA ASP A 142 -18.60 -21.72 7.63
C ASP A 142 -20.05 -22.16 7.85
N PHE A 143 -20.25 -23.15 8.73
CA PHE A 143 -21.55 -23.54 9.27
C PHE A 143 -21.59 -23.30 10.79
N PRO A 144 -22.00 -22.11 11.25
CA PRO A 144 -22.22 -21.86 12.67
C PRO A 144 -23.61 -22.38 13.10
N LEU A 145 -23.63 -23.54 13.75
CA LEU A 145 -24.84 -24.23 14.19
C LEU A 145 -24.98 -24.19 15.72
N GLN A 146 -26.20 -24.43 16.23
CA GLN A 146 -26.49 -24.53 17.67
C GLN A 146 -27.50 -25.63 17.97
N ASN A 147 -27.51 -26.19 19.18
CA ASN A 147 -28.41 -27.29 19.58
C ASN A 147 -29.85 -26.84 19.91
N TYR A 148 -30.34 -25.85 19.16
CA TYR A 148 -31.71 -25.37 19.20
C TYR A 148 -32.16 -25.03 17.78
N GLN A 149 -33.41 -25.35 17.43
CA GLN A 149 -33.87 -25.43 16.03
C GLN A 149 -34.03 -24.06 15.35
N VAL A 150 -34.27 -23.02 16.16
CA VAL A 150 -34.62 -21.67 15.70
C VAL A 150 -33.80 -20.60 16.41
N PHE A 151 -33.76 -19.40 15.86
CA PHE A 151 -33.21 -18.24 16.55
C PHE A 151 -34.29 -17.63 17.47
N PHE A 152 -33.90 -17.10 18.63
CA PHE A 152 -34.86 -16.63 19.64
C PHE A 152 -35.58 -15.33 19.28
N ALA A 153 -35.00 -14.52 18.39
CA ALA A 153 -35.61 -13.31 17.88
C ALA A 153 -36.10 -13.55 16.45
N SER A 154 -37.32 -13.09 16.15
CA SER A 154 -37.93 -13.25 14.83
C SER A 154 -37.19 -12.48 13.74
N ASP A 155 -36.78 -11.26 14.07
CA ASP A 155 -36.22 -10.27 13.13
C ASP A 155 -35.25 -9.31 13.85
N ALA A 156 -34.64 -8.38 13.10
CA ALA A 156 -33.67 -7.45 13.69
C ALA A 156 -34.31 -6.47 14.67
N LYS A 157 -35.59 -6.13 14.51
CA LYS A 157 -36.30 -5.22 15.42
C LYS A 157 -36.47 -5.86 16.79
N GLN A 158 -36.91 -7.12 16.84
CA GLN A 158 -37.07 -7.84 18.10
C GLN A 158 -35.70 -8.08 18.78
N MET A 159 -34.66 -8.35 17.98
CA MET A 159 -33.29 -8.50 18.48
C MET A 159 -32.70 -7.19 19.02
N ALA A 160 -32.91 -6.06 18.33
CA ALA A 160 -32.52 -4.73 18.79
C ALA A 160 -33.24 -4.36 20.09
N GLY A 161 -34.55 -4.62 20.17
CA GLY A 161 -35.34 -4.46 21.39
C GLY A 161 -34.81 -5.29 22.56
N TYR A 162 -34.45 -6.55 22.32
CA TYR A 162 -33.82 -7.42 23.31
C TYR A 162 -32.49 -6.85 23.81
N MET A 163 -31.62 -6.39 22.91
CA MET A 163 -30.32 -5.79 23.25
C MET A 163 -30.47 -4.50 24.04
N ALA A 164 -31.39 -3.62 23.64
CA ALA A 164 -31.69 -2.38 24.36
C ALA A 164 -32.28 -2.65 25.76
N ALA A 165 -33.18 -3.62 25.89
CA ALA A 165 -33.75 -4.03 27.17
C ALA A 165 -32.70 -4.63 28.10
N LYS A 166 -31.76 -5.42 27.55
CA LYS A 166 -30.62 -5.95 28.30
C LYS A 166 -29.69 -4.83 28.80
N ALA A 167 -29.36 -3.87 27.94
CA ALA A 167 -28.48 -2.75 28.29
C ALA A 167 -29.10 -1.81 29.35
N SER A 168 -30.42 -1.63 29.32
CA SER A 168 -31.17 -0.76 30.26
C SER A 168 -31.63 -1.47 31.54
N GLY A 169 -31.37 -2.76 31.71
CA GLY A 169 -31.80 -3.53 32.88
C GLY A 169 -33.30 -3.85 32.92
N THR A 170 -34.02 -3.67 31.81
CA THR A 170 -35.48 -3.88 31.69
C THR A 170 -35.85 -5.20 31.01
N LEU A 171 -34.89 -6.12 30.89
CA LEU A 171 -35.02 -7.35 30.11
C LEU A 171 -36.20 -8.24 30.55
N LYS A 172 -36.46 -8.34 31.86
CA LYS A 172 -37.59 -9.11 32.39
C LYS A 172 -38.93 -8.56 31.89
N ASP A 173 -39.09 -7.24 31.92
CA ASP A 173 -40.32 -6.59 31.47
C ASP A 173 -40.50 -6.71 29.97
N PHE A 174 -39.41 -6.57 29.19
CA PHE A 174 -39.42 -6.80 27.74
C PHE A 174 -39.87 -8.23 27.40
N ARG A 175 -39.30 -9.24 28.06
CA ARG A 175 -39.64 -10.66 27.84
C ARG A 175 -41.08 -11.01 28.23
N ASN A 176 -41.64 -10.32 29.22
CA ASN A 176 -43.00 -10.59 29.71
C ASN A 176 -44.09 -9.90 28.88
N ARG A 177 -43.74 -9.08 27.89
CA ARG A 177 -44.76 -8.44 27.04
C ARG A 177 -45.43 -9.48 26.13
N PRO A 178 -46.76 -9.41 25.91
CA PRO A 178 -47.47 -10.37 25.07
C PRO A 178 -46.87 -10.58 23.69
N GLU A 179 -46.38 -9.51 23.05
CA GLU A 179 -45.74 -9.54 21.73
C GLU A 179 -44.39 -10.29 21.71
N ASN A 180 -43.77 -10.52 22.86
CA ASN A 180 -42.50 -11.24 23.01
C ASN A 180 -42.67 -12.62 23.66
N ALA A 181 -43.90 -13.14 23.77
CA ALA A 181 -44.17 -14.43 24.39
C ALA A 181 -43.40 -15.58 23.71
N ALA A 182 -43.39 -15.63 22.38
CA ALA A 182 -42.66 -16.64 21.61
C ALA A 182 -41.14 -16.54 21.83
N LEU A 183 -40.57 -15.34 21.77
CA LEU A 183 -39.16 -15.09 22.10
C LEU A 183 -38.84 -15.59 23.51
N ASN A 184 -39.71 -15.30 24.48
CA ASN A 184 -39.51 -15.69 25.86
C ASN A 184 -39.55 -17.21 26.05
N GLU A 185 -40.49 -17.88 25.38
CA GLU A 185 -40.60 -19.34 25.36
C GLU A 185 -39.36 -19.99 24.75
N ILE A 186 -38.90 -19.49 23.59
CA ILE A 186 -37.68 -19.98 22.94
C ILE A 186 -36.46 -19.79 23.85
N ILE A 187 -36.28 -18.61 24.45
CA ILE A 187 -35.17 -18.39 25.40
C ILE A 187 -35.27 -19.36 26.57
N ASN A 188 -36.47 -19.61 27.11
CA ASN A 188 -36.65 -20.56 28.21
C ASN A 188 -36.29 -21.99 27.79
N GLY A 189 -36.64 -22.41 26.57
CA GLY A 189 -36.21 -23.68 26.01
C GLY A 189 -34.69 -23.76 25.84
N MET A 190 -34.07 -22.71 25.32
CA MET A 190 -32.62 -22.61 25.14
C MET A 190 -31.85 -22.71 26.46
N ILE A 191 -32.30 -22.01 27.52
CA ILE A 191 -31.68 -22.07 28.85
C ILE A 191 -32.06 -23.32 29.65
N ALA A 192 -33.07 -24.09 29.20
CA ALA A 192 -33.38 -25.39 29.78
C ALA A 192 -32.51 -26.53 29.19
N SER A 193 -31.69 -26.24 28.16
CA SER A 193 -30.79 -27.21 27.55
C SER A 193 -29.75 -27.69 28.57
N ASP A 194 -29.73 -28.99 28.86
CA ASP A 194 -28.80 -29.64 29.80
C ASP A 194 -28.13 -30.87 29.15
N PRO A 195 -27.32 -30.66 28.10
CA PRO A 195 -26.69 -31.74 27.33
C PRO A 195 -25.74 -32.58 28.18
N SER A 196 -25.57 -33.86 27.82
CA SER A 196 -24.64 -34.77 28.49
C SER A 196 -23.31 -34.91 27.74
N SER A 197 -23.32 -34.63 26.44
CA SER A 197 -22.14 -34.62 25.57
C SER A 197 -22.41 -33.70 24.39
N ALA A 198 -21.41 -32.94 23.94
CA ALA A 198 -21.53 -32.18 22.70
C ALA A 198 -21.56 -33.09 21.45
N LEU A 199 -21.14 -34.36 21.57
CA LEU A 199 -21.14 -35.31 20.46
C LEU A 199 -22.53 -35.94 20.20
N THR A 200 -23.46 -35.85 21.15
CA THR A 200 -24.79 -36.50 21.04
C THR A 200 -25.91 -35.53 20.71
N GLU A 201 -25.62 -34.24 20.61
CA GLU A 201 -26.62 -33.21 20.29
C GLU A 201 -26.83 -33.08 18.78
N THR A 202 -28.05 -32.76 18.38
CA THR A 202 -28.35 -32.27 17.03
C THR A 202 -28.16 -30.76 17.00
N TYR A 203 -27.66 -30.23 15.88
CA TYR A 203 -27.39 -28.81 15.69
C TYR A 203 -28.08 -28.25 14.44
N TRP A 204 -28.59 -27.01 14.52
CA TRP A 204 -29.31 -26.35 13.45
C TRP A 204 -28.69 -24.99 13.10
N SER A 205 -28.81 -24.59 11.83
CA SER A 205 -28.35 -23.28 11.35
C SER A 205 -29.19 -22.11 11.87
N CYS A 206 -30.42 -22.40 12.32
CA CYS A 206 -31.44 -21.51 12.88
C CYS A 206 -32.04 -20.49 11.91
N VAL A 207 -31.22 -19.95 11.00
CA VAL A 207 -31.66 -19.07 9.91
C VAL A 207 -31.69 -19.84 8.58
N PRO A 208 -32.55 -19.42 7.64
CA PRO A 208 -32.58 -19.99 6.31
C PRO A 208 -31.42 -19.49 5.44
N PHE A 209 -31.11 -20.28 4.41
CA PHE A 209 -30.11 -20.03 3.39
C PHE A 209 -30.77 -20.21 2.03
N ILE A 210 -30.37 -19.44 1.03
CA ILE A 210 -30.80 -19.72 -0.34
C ILE A 210 -30.17 -21.04 -0.80
N LEU A 211 -30.81 -21.71 -1.75
CA LEU A 211 -30.35 -22.94 -2.35
C LEU A 211 -30.36 -22.81 -3.87
N GLY A 212 -29.25 -22.29 -4.40
CA GLY A 212 -29.09 -21.89 -5.80
C GLY A 212 -29.51 -20.43 -6.04
N ILE A 213 -28.68 -19.67 -6.76
CA ILE A 213 -29.07 -18.33 -7.22
C ILE A 213 -30.27 -18.47 -8.17
N PRO A 214 -31.32 -17.63 -8.04
CA PRO A 214 -32.43 -17.64 -8.97
C PRO A 214 -31.98 -17.36 -10.41
N GLU A 215 -32.37 -18.22 -11.36
CA GLU A 215 -32.27 -17.88 -12.79
C GLU A 215 -33.11 -16.62 -13.07
N SER A 216 -32.78 -15.85 -14.11
CA SER A 216 -33.52 -14.63 -14.44
C SER A 216 -35.02 -14.91 -14.61
N ASN A 217 -35.84 -14.46 -13.64
CA ASN A 217 -37.29 -14.71 -13.46
C ASN A 217 -37.71 -16.01 -12.72
N GLY A 218 -36.77 -16.73 -12.09
CA GLY A 218 -37.05 -17.92 -11.27
C GLY A 218 -37.41 -17.59 -9.82
N PHE A 219 -38.07 -18.53 -9.13
CA PHE A 219 -38.33 -18.44 -7.70
C PHE A 219 -37.05 -18.75 -6.90
N THR A 220 -36.82 -17.99 -5.82
CA THR A 220 -35.74 -18.30 -4.87
C THR A 220 -36.15 -19.47 -3.98
N SER A 221 -35.31 -20.50 -3.94
CA SER A 221 -35.46 -21.63 -3.04
C SER A 221 -34.66 -21.42 -1.77
N TYR A 222 -35.17 -21.92 -0.64
CA TYR A 222 -34.54 -21.77 0.66
C TYR A 222 -34.38 -23.11 1.37
N CYS A 223 -33.44 -23.18 2.30
CA CYS A 223 -33.25 -24.33 3.16
C CYS A 223 -32.68 -23.94 4.52
N LYS A 224 -32.75 -24.86 5.48
CA LYS A 224 -31.99 -24.83 6.73
C LYS A 224 -31.07 -26.04 6.81
N TYR A 225 -29.96 -25.90 7.52
CA TYR A 225 -29.01 -27.00 7.70
C TYR A 225 -29.18 -27.64 9.07
N ILE A 226 -29.08 -28.97 9.11
CA ILE A 226 -29.15 -29.78 10.33
C ILE A 226 -27.94 -30.72 10.36
N LEU A 227 -27.26 -30.79 11.50
CA LEU A 227 -26.19 -31.73 11.78
C LEU A 227 -26.65 -32.64 12.91
N SER A 228 -26.88 -33.93 12.63
CA SER A 228 -27.37 -34.90 13.62
C SER A 228 -26.36 -36.02 13.81
N PRO A 229 -26.11 -36.49 15.04
CA PRO A 229 -25.23 -37.63 15.27
C PRO A 229 -25.80 -38.87 14.57
N ARG A 230 -24.94 -39.64 13.91
CA ARG A 230 -25.36 -40.90 13.28
C ARG A 230 -25.82 -41.87 14.38
N ALA A 231 -26.94 -42.55 14.12
CA ALA A 231 -27.54 -43.50 15.06
C ALA A 231 -26.56 -44.61 15.47
N ASN A 232 -26.75 -45.13 16.69
CA ASN A 232 -25.99 -46.25 17.28
C ASN A 232 -24.51 -45.96 17.58
N GLN A 233 -24.11 -44.69 17.65
CA GLN A 233 -22.81 -44.32 18.23
C GLN A 233 -22.88 -44.32 19.74
N THR A 234 -21.85 -44.86 20.38
CA THR A 234 -21.75 -44.92 21.84
C THR A 234 -20.77 -43.86 22.31
N THR A 235 -21.17 -43.10 23.33
CA THR A 235 -20.26 -42.26 24.11
C THR A 235 -19.89 -42.96 25.40
N LEU A 236 -18.77 -42.54 25.99
CA LEU A 236 -18.38 -42.92 27.33
C LEU A 236 -19.44 -42.46 28.35
N PRO A 237 -19.52 -43.08 29.54
CA PRO A 237 -20.44 -42.67 30.59
C PRO A 237 -20.33 -41.16 30.86
N THR A 238 -21.49 -40.52 30.99
CA THR A 238 -21.59 -39.07 31.21
C THR A 238 -20.73 -38.65 32.40
N LYS A 239 -19.93 -37.60 32.18
CA LYS A 239 -19.12 -36.99 33.23
C LYS A 239 -19.99 -36.37 34.32
N ASP A 240 -19.40 -36.18 35.50
CA ASP A 240 -20.08 -35.50 36.60
C ASP A 240 -20.47 -34.09 36.18
N LYS A 241 -21.78 -33.86 35.97
CA LYS A 241 -22.32 -32.57 35.55
C LYS A 241 -22.13 -31.45 36.59
N THR A 242 -21.65 -31.76 37.78
CA THR A 242 -21.27 -30.73 38.76
C THR A 242 -19.90 -30.11 38.45
N ASP A 243 -19.07 -30.76 37.64
CA ASP A 243 -17.83 -30.17 37.13
C ASP A 243 -18.18 -29.07 36.11
N PRO A 244 -17.77 -27.82 36.34
CA PRO A 244 -18.08 -26.74 35.41
C PRO A 244 -17.45 -26.92 34.03
N GLY A 245 -16.48 -27.81 33.83
CA GLY A 245 -15.89 -28.14 32.53
C GLY A 245 -16.26 -29.53 31.99
N PHE A 246 -17.34 -30.16 32.48
CA PHE A 246 -17.62 -31.57 32.16
C PHE A 246 -17.78 -31.85 30.67
N LEU A 247 -18.30 -30.92 29.86
CA LEU A 247 -18.44 -31.12 28.40
C LEU A 247 -17.10 -31.15 27.70
N ARG A 248 -16.13 -30.35 28.18
CA ARG A 248 -14.75 -30.40 27.68
C ARG A 248 -14.10 -31.73 28.05
N ALA A 249 -14.23 -32.15 29.31
CA ALA A 249 -13.67 -33.42 29.76
C ALA A 249 -14.28 -34.61 29.01
N ASP A 250 -15.59 -34.57 28.75
CA ASP A 250 -16.30 -35.56 27.95
C ASP A 250 -15.80 -35.60 26.50
N LEU A 251 -15.64 -34.44 25.84
CA LEU A 251 -15.09 -34.36 24.48
C LEU A 251 -13.67 -34.94 24.38
N ILE A 252 -12.79 -34.60 25.34
CA ILE A 252 -11.41 -35.12 25.37
C ILE A 252 -11.42 -36.65 25.44
N ASP A 253 -12.20 -37.23 26.37
CA ASP A 253 -12.16 -38.67 26.60
C ASP A 253 -12.82 -39.47 25.47
N ASN A 254 -13.95 -38.99 24.94
CA ASN A 254 -14.62 -39.65 23.83
C ASN A 254 -13.77 -39.64 22.55
N LEU A 255 -13.18 -38.49 22.19
CA LEU A 255 -12.38 -38.37 20.96
C LEU A 255 -10.99 -39.00 21.08
N LYS A 256 -10.48 -39.22 22.29
CA LYS A 256 -9.34 -40.11 22.54
C LYS A 256 -9.70 -41.57 22.30
N ALA A 257 -10.94 -41.98 22.58
CA ALA A 257 -11.39 -43.36 22.50
C ALA A 257 -11.79 -43.80 21.09
N ALA A 258 -12.52 -42.97 20.34
CA ALA A 258 -13.06 -43.34 19.03
C ALA A 258 -13.32 -42.11 18.13
N PRO A 259 -13.37 -42.29 16.79
CA PRO A 259 -13.91 -41.27 15.89
C PRO A 259 -15.43 -41.13 16.08
N TYR A 260 -15.97 -40.00 15.66
CA TYR A 260 -17.40 -39.69 15.78
C TYR A 260 -17.96 -39.09 14.49
N ILE A 261 -19.18 -39.48 14.12
CA ILE A 261 -19.77 -39.15 12.82
C ILE A 261 -21.10 -38.42 12.99
N PHE A 262 -21.26 -37.31 12.28
CA PHE A 262 -22.54 -36.64 12.13
C PHE A 262 -23.02 -36.75 10.69
N ASP A 263 -24.31 -36.98 10.52
CA ASP A 263 -24.98 -36.85 9.24
C ASP A 263 -25.46 -35.40 9.06
N PHE A 264 -25.20 -34.84 7.88
CA PHE A 264 -25.54 -33.46 7.53
C PHE A 264 -26.75 -33.46 6.58
N TYR A 265 -27.77 -32.69 6.94
CA TYR A 265 -29.06 -32.66 6.27
C TYR A 265 -29.43 -31.24 5.82
N ILE A 266 -30.23 -31.18 4.76
CA ILE A 266 -30.93 -30.00 4.29
C ILE A 266 -32.41 -30.19 4.62
N HIS A 267 -33.00 -29.28 5.41
CA HIS A 267 -34.44 -29.13 5.53
C HIS A 267 -34.90 -28.13 4.48
N LEU A 268 -35.66 -28.61 3.50
CA LEU A 268 -36.06 -27.80 2.35
C LEU A 268 -37.31 -26.98 2.65
N HIS A 269 -37.31 -25.71 2.24
CA HIS A 269 -38.52 -24.87 2.26
C HIS A 269 -39.48 -25.32 1.17
N THR A 270 -40.67 -25.77 1.54
CA THR A 270 -41.65 -26.31 0.58
C THR A 270 -43.01 -25.61 0.63
N SER A 271 -43.18 -24.64 1.53
CA SER A 271 -44.48 -24.04 1.80
C SER A 271 -44.41 -22.55 2.14
N PRO A 272 -45.32 -21.70 1.64
CA PRO A 272 -45.38 -20.30 2.03
C PRO A 272 -45.75 -20.07 3.50
N TYR A 273 -46.27 -21.09 4.21
CA TYR A 273 -46.55 -21.03 5.65
C TYR A 273 -45.29 -21.20 6.51
N GLN A 274 -44.19 -21.67 5.91
CA GLN A 274 -42.87 -21.70 6.51
C GLN A 274 -42.20 -20.36 6.21
N SER A 275 -41.98 -19.54 7.24
CA SER A 275 -41.40 -18.22 7.10
C SER A 275 -39.90 -18.30 6.88
N VAL A 276 -39.42 -17.57 5.87
CA VAL A 276 -37.99 -17.36 5.61
C VAL A 276 -37.48 -16.03 6.21
N GLU A 277 -38.39 -15.17 6.67
CA GLU A 277 -38.08 -13.87 7.28
C GLU A 277 -38.10 -13.94 8.80
N ASN A 278 -39.00 -14.75 9.37
CA ASN A 278 -39.07 -14.99 10.81
C ASN A 278 -38.08 -16.11 11.21
N ALA A 279 -36.93 -15.72 11.75
CA ALA A 279 -35.90 -16.66 12.21
C ALA A 279 -36.32 -17.54 13.40
N SER A 280 -37.45 -17.23 14.04
CA SER A 280 -38.06 -18.03 15.12
C SER A 280 -39.05 -19.09 14.64
N ASP A 281 -39.31 -19.18 13.33
CA ASP A 281 -40.20 -20.21 12.78
C ASP A 281 -39.48 -21.56 12.64
N ASN A 282 -40.03 -22.63 13.23
CA ASN A 282 -39.46 -23.99 13.24
C ASN A 282 -39.80 -24.84 12.00
N TRP A 283 -40.47 -24.27 10.99
CA TRP A 283 -40.87 -24.97 9.75
C TRP A 283 -41.56 -26.31 10.02
N MET A 284 -42.84 -26.22 10.36
CA MET A 284 -43.71 -27.39 10.55
C MET A 284 -44.36 -27.82 9.22
N ASP A 285 -44.90 -29.04 9.17
CA ASP A 285 -45.65 -29.56 8.03
C ASP A 285 -46.95 -28.76 7.92
N PRO A 286 -47.13 -27.94 6.86
CA PRO A 286 -48.34 -27.13 6.72
C PRO A 286 -49.62 -27.96 6.57
N ASN A 287 -49.50 -29.21 6.12
CA ASN A 287 -50.63 -30.11 5.95
C ASN A 287 -50.97 -30.87 7.24
N ASN A 288 -50.10 -30.81 8.24
CA ASN A 288 -50.28 -31.45 9.52
C ASN A 288 -49.58 -30.63 10.64
N PRO A 289 -50.02 -29.39 10.88
CA PRO A 289 -49.31 -28.48 11.80
C PRO A 289 -49.29 -29.00 13.25
N ASP A 290 -50.30 -29.78 13.64
CA ASP A 290 -50.44 -30.38 14.98
C ASP A 290 -49.77 -31.77 15.07
N GLY A 291 -49.07 -32.22 14.02
CA GLY A 291 -48.34 -33.49 14.04
C GLY A 291 -47.24 -33.49 15.10
N PRO A 292 -46.93 -34.65 15.71
CA PRO A 292 -45.87 -34.73 16.70
C PRO A 292 -44.50 -34.44 16.06
N GLU A 293 -43.65 -33.72 16.79
CA GLU A 293 -42.25 -33.55 16.40
C GLU A 293 -41.54 -34.91 16.34
N THR A 294 -40.63 -35.03 15.37
CA THR A 294 -39.82 -36.23 15.18
C THR A 294 -38.42 -35.99 15.70
N GLU A 295 -37.97 -36.82 16.64
CA GLU A 295 -36.56 -36.86 17.03
C GLU A 295 -35.73 -37.51 15.90
N PRO A 296 -34.53 -37.01 15.60
CA PRO A 296 -33.79 -35.96 16.32
C PRO A 296 -34.00 -34.54 15.75
N PHE A 297 -34.91 -34.36 14.78
CA PHE A 297 -35.05 -33.11 14.02
C PHE A 297 -35.89 -32.05 14.73
N LYS A 298 -36.73 -32.48 15.67
CA LYS A 298 -37.62 -31.63 16.47
C LYS A 298 -38.49 -30.70 15.62
N THR A 299 -39.03 -31.28 14.56
CA THR A 299 -40.08 -30.75 13.67
C THR A 299 -40.94 -31.92 13.22
N ASN A 300 -42.18 -31.66 12.82
CA ASN A 300 -43.06 -32.67 12.22
C ASN A 300 -42.95 -32.73 10.68
N ASP A 301 -42.10 -31.89 10.05
CA ASP A 301 -41.88 -31.86 8.59
C ASP A 301 -40.70 -32.73 8.11
N SER A 302 -40.46 -33.86 8.77
CA SER A 302 -39.27 -34.70 8.50
C SER A 302 -39.22 -35.26 7.07
N LYS A 303 -40.34 -35.28 6.35
CA LYS A 303 -40.41 -35.71 4.95
C LYS A 303 -39.62 -34.83 3.99
N ASN A 304 -39.36 -33.58 4.37
CA ASN A 304 -38.62 -32.58 3.58
C ASN A 304 -37.18 -32.40 4.09
N ILE A 305 -36.66 -33.36 4.85
CA ILE A 305 -35.30 -33.36 5.39
C ILE A 305 -34.47 -34.41 4.63
N TYR A 306 -33.43 -33.94 3.94
CA TYR A 306 -32.62 -34.76 3.04
C TYR A 306 -31.18 -34.83 3.53
N LYS A 307 -30.65 -36.04 3.70
CA LYS A 307 -29.22 -36.23 3.99
C LYS A 307 -28.40 -35.90 2.74
N ILE A 308 -27.44 -34.99 2.86
CA ILE A 308 -26.59 -34.52 1.74
C ILE A 308 -25.09 -34.68 2.02
N GLY A 309 -24.72 -34.99 3.26
CA GLY A 309 -23.32 -35.12 3.63
C GLY A 309 -23.08 -35.78 4.99
N THR A 310 -21.82 -35.82 5.37
CA THR A 310 -21.33 -36.42 6.61
C THR A 310 -20.13 -35.63 7.11
N LEU A 311 -20.11 -35.31 8.41
CA LEU A 311 -18.96 -34.77 9.12
C LEU A 311 -18.35 -35.88 9.97
N GLU A 312 -17.15 -36.31 9.64
CA GLU A 312 -16.38 -37.31 10.38
C GLU A 312 -15.30 -36.62 11.22
N ILE A 313 -15.49 -36.62 12.54
CA ILE A 313 -14.50 -36.18 13.51
C ILE A 313 -13.59 -37.36 13.81
N GLN A 314 -12.32 -37.24 13.43
CA GLN A 314 -11.35 -38.32 13.63
C GLN A 314 -10.99 -38.47 15.11
N GLN A 315 -10.57 -39.68 15.49
CA GLN A 315 -9.96 -39.93 16.80
C GLN A 315 -8.72 -39.05 16.97
N GLN A 316 -8.67 -38.23 18.02
CA GLN A 316 -7.61 -37.26 18.24
C GLN A 316 -7.46 -36.86 19.70
N ASP A 317 -6.27 -36.39 20.09
CA ASP A 317 -6.05 -35.81 21.41
C ASP A 317 -6.27 -34.30 21.37
N MET A 318 -7.45 -33.87 21.82
CA MET A 318 -7.83 -32.45 21.90
C MET A 318 -7.05 -31.66 22.97
N ALA A 319 -6.35 -32.35 23.88
CA ALA A 319 -5.55 -31.71 24.93
C ALA A 319 -4.15 -31.28 24.44
N GLN A 320 -3.82 -31.52 23.17
CA GLN A 320 -2.55 -31.09 22.60
C GLN A 320 -2.39 -29.57 22.66
N ARG A 321 -1.17 -29.13 22.98
CA ARG A 321 -0.83 -27.72 23.14
C ARG A 321 -1.17 -26.94 21.85
N GLY A 322 -1.82 -25.79 22.01
CA GLY A 322 -2.15 -24.87 20.92
C GLY A 322 -3.41 -25.23 20.12
N GLN A 323 -4.10 -26.32 20.43
CA GLN A 323 -5.35 -26.69 19.75
C GLN A 323 -6.50 -25.72 20.05
N ASP A 324 -6.66 -25.35 21.33
CA ASP A 324 -7.64 -24.34 21.74
C ASP A 324 -7.26 -22.95 21.20
N ASP A 325 -5.97 -22.60 21.17
CA ASP A 325 -5.52 -21.30 20.65
C ASP A 325 -5.80 -21.19 19.14
N TYR A 326 -5.62 -22.28 18.40
CA TYR A 326 -5.94 -22.34 16.97
C TYR A 326 -7.45 -22.19 16.74
N ILE A 327 -8.29 -22.98 17.42
CA ILE A 327 -9.75 -22.87 17.22
C ILE A 327 -10.28 -21.50 17.66
N GLU A 328 -9.64 -20.86 18.65
CA GLU A 328 -9.97 -19.49 19.06
C GLU A 328 -9.46 -18.42 18.08
N SER A 329 -8.46 -18.69 17.23
CA SER A 329 -8.04 -17.76 16.18
C SER A 329 -9.00 -17.73 14.99
N LEU A 330 -9.66 -18.85 14.65
CA LEU A 330 -10.62 -18.94 13.55
C LEU A 330 -11.86 -18.05 13.77
N ALA A 331 -12.40 -17.42 12.73
CA ALA A 331 -13.75 -16.83 12.79
C ALA A 331 -14.78 -17.76 12.14
N PHE A 332 -16.03 -17.63 12.57
CA PHE A 332 -17.16 -18.37 12.05
C PHE A 332 -18.26 -17.39 11.71
N ASN A 333 -18.49 -17.14 10.43
CA ASN A 333 -19.51 -16.20 9.96
C ASN A 333 -20.42 -16.92 8.95
N PRO A 334 -21.75 -16.98 9.14
CA PRO A 334 -22.62 -17.70 8.21
C PRO A 334 -22.56 -17.16 6.77
N TRP A 335 -22.10 -15.92 6.59
CA TRP A 335 -21.87 -15.32 5.27
C TRP A 335 -20.56 -15.73 4.62
N ARG A 336 -19.70 -16.48 5.32
CA ARG A 336 -18.51 -17.08 4.73
C ARG A 336 -18.95 -18.33 3.95
N THR A 337 -19.42 -18.14 2.73
CA THR A 337 -20.08 -19.19 1.92
C THR A 337 -20.06 -18.82 0.44
N LEU A 338 -20.52 -19.74 -0.42
CA LEU A 338 -20.65 -19.53 -1.86
C LEU A 338 -21.92 -18.74 -2.20
N PRO A 339 -21.95 -18.03 -3.35
CA PRO A 339 -23.12 -17.28 -3.82
C PRO A 339 -24.44 -18.05 -3.85
N ASP A 340 -24.41 -19.34 -4.18
CA ASP A 340 -25.59 -20.22 -4.21
C ASP A 340 -26.10 -20.65 -2.83
N ASN A 341 -25.40 -20.30 -1.74
CA ASN A 341 -25.72 -20.69 -0.37
C ASN A 341 -25.69 -19.49 0.59
N VAL A 342 -26.03 -18.29 0.10
CA VAL A 342 -26.10 -17.06 0.92
C VAL A 342 -27.18 -17.19 2.02
N PRO A 343 -26.89 -16.82 3.29
CA PRO A 343 -27.89 -16.74 4.35
C PRO A 343 -28.97 -15.70 4.05
N TYR A 344 -30.20 -15.94 4.49
CA TYR A 344 -31.35 -15.07 4.22
C TYR A 344 -32.03 -14.57 5.51
N GLY A 345 -32.60 -13.36 5.44
CA GLY A 345 -33.34 -12.70 6.52
C GLY A 345 -32.50 -11.72 7.36
N GLU A 346 -33.20 -10.81 8.06
CA GLU A 346 -32.57 -9.71 8.83
C GLU A 346 -31.62 -10.21 9.92
N ILE A 347 -31.96 -11.30 10.61
CA ILE A 347 -31.07 -11.91 11.64
C ILE A 347 -29.77 -12.41 11.01
N ALA A 348 -29.84 -12.99 9.80
CA ALA A 348 -28.65 -13.44 9.11
C ALA A 348 -27.74 -12.25 8.76
N LEU A 349 -28.31 -11.14 8.28
CA LEU A 349 -27.58 -9.90 8.01
C LEU A 349 -26.94 -9.31 9.28
N ALA A 350 -27.67 -9.31 10.41
CA ALA A 350 -27.12 -8.86 11.69
C ALA A 350 -25.91 -9.69 12.13
N ARG A 351 -25.92 -11.00 11.86
CA ARG A 351 -24.79 -11.91 12.11
C ARG A 351 -23.60 -11.64 11.18
N ARG A 352 -23.83 -11.24 9.92
CA ARG A 352 -22.76 -10.81 8.98
C ARG A 352 -21.88 -9.77 9.64
N ILE A 353 -22.49 -8.65 10.00
CA ILE A 353 -21.82 -7.43 10.50
C ILE A 353 -21.24 -7.68 11.89
N SER A 354 -22.05 -8.23 12.80
CA SER A 354 -21.64 -8.41 14.19
C SER A 354 -20.48 -9.41 14.35
N TYR A 355 -20.48 -10.52 13.59
CA TYR A 355 -19.43 -11.54 13.74
C TYR A 355 -18.11 -11.11 13.09
N GLU A 356 -18.18 -10.36 11.98
CA GLU A 356 -17.00 -9.78 11.34
C GLU A 356 -16.28 -8.79 12.27
N ILE A 357 -17.03 -7.82 12.82
CA ILE A 357 -16.46 -6.85 13.78
C ILE A 357 -15.93 -7.56 15.02
N ALA A 358 -16.64 -8.57 15.55
CA ALA A 358 -16.21 -9.31 16.73
C ALA A 358 -14.90 -10.08 16.51
N ALA A 359 -14.71 -10.66 15.32
CA ALA A 359 -13.50 -11.39 14.96
C ALA A 359 -12.32 -10.45 14.76
N LYS A 360 -12.51 -9.34 14.02
CA LYS A 360 -11.48 -8.30 13.82
C LYS A 360 -11.00 -7.73 15.16
N SER A 361 -11.94 -7.34 16.02
CA SER A 361 -11.62 -6.77 17.34
C SER A 361 -10.81 -7.72 18.23
N ARG A 362 -11.08 -9.04 18.14
CA ARG A 362 -10.30 -10.05 18.86
C ARG A 362 -8.89 -10.21 18.28
N ARG A 363 -8.76 -10.22 16.96
CA ARG A 363 -7.47 -10.36 16.27
C ARG A 363 -6.54 -9.20 16.60
N ASP A 364 -7.08 -7.99 16.50
CA ASP A 364 -6.36 -6.75 16.83
C ASP A 364 -5.86 -6.77 18.27
N LEU A 365 -6.71 -7.18 19.23
CA LEU A 365 -6.33 -7.23 20.65
C LEU A 365 -5.32 -8.35 20.95
N ASN A 366 -5.45 -9.51 20.31
CA ASN A 366 -4.62 -10.68 20.59
C ASN A 366 -3.33 -10.73 19.76
N GLY A 367 -3.10 -9.77 18.86
CA GLY A 367 -1.96 -9.80 17.93
C GLY A 367 -2.03 -10.98 16.95
N GLN A 368 -3.23 -11.38 16.53
CA GLN A 368 -3.45 -12.45 15.56
C GLN A 368 -3.53 -11.89 14.14
N SER A 369 -3.25 -12.72 13.12
CA SER A 369 -3.36 -12.33 11.71
C SER A 369 -4.76 -11.80 11.37
N VAL A 370 -4.84 -10.75 10.53
CA VAL A 370 -6.10 -10.05 10.20
C VAL A 370 -7.04 -10.92 9.34
N GLY A 371 -6.50 -11.87 8.57
CA GLY A 371 -7.25 -12.80 7.72
C GLY A 371 -7.53 -14.18 8.34
N GLU A 372 -8.47 -14.93 7.72
CA GLU A 372 -8.64 -16.36 8.00
C GLU A 372 -7.49 -17.18 7.38
N PRO A 373 -7.08 -18.29 8.01
CA PRO A 373 -6.19 -19.23 7.35
C PRO A 373 -6.91 -19.90 6.17
N VAL A 374 -6.25 -19.93 5.00
CA VAL A 374 -6.76 -20.62 3.80
C VAL A 374 -6.41 -22.11 3.76
N SER A 375 -5.49 -22.55 4.62
CA SER A 375 -5.11 -23.96 4.79
C SER A 375 -5.40 -24.44 6.22
N PRO A 376 -5.87 -25.68 6.40
CA PRO A 376 -6.14 -26.24 7.72
C PRO A 376 -4.83 -26.52 8.46
N ARG A 377 -4.82 -26.29 9.78
CA ARG A 377 -3.71 -26.78 10.64
C ARG A 377 -3.75 -28.32 10.65
N PRO A 378 -2.59 -29.01 10.63
CA PRO A 378 -2.54 -30.45 10.89
C PRO A 378 -3.16 -30.83 12.24
N PRO A 379 -3.79 -32.01 12.36
CA PRO A 379 -4.48 -32.46 13.57
C PRO A 379 -3.56 -32.77 14.75
N ALA A 380 -2.30 -33.14 14.49
CA ALA A 380 -1.31 -33.45 15.52
C ALA A 380 0.05 -32.80 15.21
N PHE A 381 0.83 -32.52 16.25
CA PHE A 381 2.25 -32.22 16.12
C PHE A 381 2.95 -33.45 15.52
N ASN A 382 3.60 -33.31 14.36
CA ASN A 382 4.31 -34.41 13.73
C ASN A 382 5.66 -34.60 14.43
N ASP A 383 5.74 -35.63 15.26
CA ASP A 383 6.93 -36.09 15.97
C ASP A 383 7.84 -36.98 15.11
N ALA A 384 7.52 -37.18 13.83
CA ALA A 384 8.42 -37.83 12.89
C ALA A 384 9.75 -37.07 12.82
N ALA A 385 10.82 -37.77 13.19
CA ALA A 385 12.18 -37.25 13.20
C ALA A 385 12.53 -36.66 11.83
N TYR A 386 12.93 -35.39 11.85
CA TYR A 386 13.60 -34.74 10.74
C TYR A 386 14.91 -35.50 10.48
N ASN A 387 14.96 -36.33 9.43
CA ASN A 387 16.15 -37.13 9.07
C ASN A 387 17.23 -36.27 8.39
N ALA A 388 17.76 -35.29 9.10
CA ALA A 388 19.03 -34.64 8.79
C ALA A 388 19.88 -34.62 10.07
N PRO A 389 21.19 -34.92 10.00
CA PRO A 389 22.01 -35.16 11.19
C PRO A 389 22.16 -33.89 12.04
N GLU A 390 21.51 -33.86 13.20
CA GLU A 390 21.69 -32.83 14.21
C GLU A 390 22.92 -33.13 15.08
N HIS A 391 23.78 -32.13 15.23
CA HIS A 391 24.78 -32.08 16.29
C HIS A 391 24.10 -31.55 17.56
N ASP A 392 23.99 -32.39 18.59
CA ASP A 392 23.50 -31.99 19.91
C ASP A 392 24.31 -30.82 20.47
N THR A 393 23.64 -29.70 20.78
CA THR A 393 24.24 -28.57 21.51
C THR A 393 23.59 -28.43 22.90
N PRO A 394 24.36 -28.29 24.01
CA PRO A 394 23.81 -28.32 25.37
C PRO A 394 22.94 -27.12 25.76
N TRP A 395 22.07 -27.33 26.75
CA TRP A 395 21.08 -26.40 27.32
C TRP A 395 21.61 -25.01 27.77
N SER A 396 22.92 -24.80 27.88
CA SER A 396 23.50 -23.49 28.16
C SER A 396 23.34 -22.48 27.02
N ASP A 397 22.99 -22.94 25.81
CA ASP A 397 22.78 -22.10 24.63
C ASP A 397 21.29 -21.76 24.38
N VAL A 398 20.39 -22.15 25.28
CA VAL A 398 18.91 -21.97 25.15
C VAL A 398 18.43 -20.61 25.67
N SER A 399 19.37 -19.71 26.00
CA SER A 399 19.08 -18.30 26.22
C SER A 399 19.56 -17.53 24.99
N SER A 400 18.59 -17.08 24.17
CA SER A 400 18.66 -16.23 22.96
C SER A 400 18.85 -16.94 21.61
N ALA A 401 17.74 -17.16 20.90
CA ALA A 401 17.52 -16.93 19.45
C ALA A 401 16.36 -17.79 18.92
N VAL A 402 15.25 -17.15 18.53
CA VAL A 402 14.27 -17.75 17.61
C VAL A 402 15.01 -17.95 16.28
N GLN A 403 15.13 -19.19 15.78
CA GLN A 403 15.69 -19.39 14.44
C GLN A 403 14.78 -18.68 13.42
N PRO A 404 15.33 -17.89 12.48
CA PRO A 404 14.55 -17.23 11.46
C PRO A 404 13.85 -18.28 10.59
N ASP A 405 12.59 -18.03 10.25
CA ASP A 405 11.90 -18.80 9.21
C ASP A 405 12.60 -18.52 7.87
N THR A 406 13.29 -19.54 7.35
CA THR A 406 14.12 -19.45 6.14
C THR A 406 13.39 -19.90 4.86
N GLU A 407 12.10 -20.27 4.94
CA GLU A 407 11.37 -20.68 3.75
C GLU A 407 10.99 -19.45 2.91
N ILE A 408 11.43 -19.42 1.66
CA ILE A 408 11.04 -18.37 0.73
C ILE A 408 9.69 -18.76 0.10
N VAL A 409 8.67 -17.93 0.30
CA VAL A 409 7.33 -18.12 -0.31
C VAL A 409 7.01 -17.05 -1.35
N ARG A 410 7.71 -15.90 -1.28
CA ARG A 410 7.58 -14.78 -2.23
C ARG A 410 8.96 -14.22 -2.55
N VAL A 411 9.14 -13.75 -3.77
CA VAL A 411 10.33 -12.98 -4.17
C VAL A 411 9.88 -11.60 -4.64
N ALA A 412 10.62 -10.55 -4.32
CA ALA A 412 10.34 -9.19 -4.80
C ALA A 412 11.61 -8.47 -5.26
N ILE A 413 11.44 -7.60 -6.26
CA ILE A 413 12.50 -6.74 -6.78
C ILE A 413 12.55 -5.45 -5.96
N HIS A 414 13.73 -5.01 -5.54
CA HIS A 414 13.96 -3.73 -4.87
C HIS A 414 15.13 -2.97 -5.50
N PRO A 415 15.05 -1.64 -5.64
CA PRO A 415 13.92 -0.78 -5.27
C PRO A 415 12.66 -1.07 -6.09
N GLY A 416 11.48 -0.80 -5.54
CA GLY A 416 10.20 -0.91 -6.25
C GLY A 416 10.07 0.12 -7.38
N ILE A 417 10.74 1.27 -7.24
CA ILE A 417 10.91 2.30 -8.27
C ILE A 417 12.39 2.71 -8.30
N GLY A 418 13.12 2.29 -9.34
CA GLY A 418 14.52 2.63 -9.54
C GLY A 418 14.72 3.89 -10.36
N VAL A 419 15.85 4.57 -10.12
CA VAL A 419 16.19 5.84 -10.75
C VAL A 419 17.52 5.72 -11.48
N ALA A 420 17.46 5.76 -12.80
CA ALA A 420 18.62 5.92 -13.67
C ALA A 420 18.79 7.40 -14.06
N ARG A 421 20.00 7.81 -14.44
CA ARG A 421 20.23 9.17 -14.98
C ARG A 421 21.11 9.12 -16.23
N VAL A 422 20.76 9.97 -17.18
CA VAL A 422 21.48 10.09 -18.44
C VAL A 422 22.88 10.68 -18.24
N GLY A 423 23.78 10.37 -19.17
CA GLY A 423 25.18 10.78 -19.14
C GLY A 423 25.89 10.40 -20.44
N ASN A 424 26.78 11.26 -20.92
CA ASN A 424 27.41 11.14 -22.24
C ASN A 424 28.79 10.44 -22.22
N SER A 425 29.25 9.95 -21.06
CA SER A 425 30.47 9.14 -20.94
C SER A 425 30.38 7.93 -21.86
N LYS A 426 31.45 7.68 -22.61
CA LYS A 426 31.54 6.53 -23.53
C LYS A 426 32.39 5.44 -22.91
N LEU A 427 31.96 4.20 -23.09
CA LEU A 427 32.81 3.06 -22.80
C LEU A 427 33.90 2.94 -23.86
N GLU A 428 35.16 2.94 -23.44
CA GLU A 428 36.32 2.77 -24.30
C GLU A 428 36.88 1.34 -24.13
N GLY A 429 36.67 0.50 -25.15
CA GLY A 429 37.06 -0.92 -25.13
C GLY A 429 36.01 -1.86 -24.54
N ASP A 430 36.36 -3.14 -24.39
CA ASP A 430 35.43 -4.20 -23.97
C ASP A 430 35.34 -4.37 -22.44
N SER A 431 36.30 -3.82 -21.69
CA SER A 431 36.35 -3.92 -20.23
C SER A 431 35.63 -2.74 -19.59
N TRP A 432 34.50 -3.02 -18.95
CA TRP A 432 33.64 -2.01 -18.32
C TRP A 432 33.57 -2.10 -16.79
N ILE A 433 33.99 -3.22 -16.21
CA ILE A 433 34.16 -3.42 -14.77
C ILE A 433 35.63 -3.20 -14.42
N ARG A 434 35.93 -2.21 -13.57
CA ARG A 434 37.28 -1.89 -13.07
C ARG A 434 37.54 -2.51 -11.70
N GLY A 435 36.48 -2.72 -10.91
CA GLY A 435 36.52 -3.32 -9.59
C GLY A 435 35.12 -3.59 -9.06
N GLU A 436 35.02 -3.92 -7.77
CA GLU A 436 33.74 -4.03 -7.07
C GLU A 436 33.06 -2.65 -7.03
N ASP A 437 31.85 -2.55 -7.56
CA ASP A 437 31.09 -1.31 -7.72
C ASP A 437 31.89 -0.15 -8.36
N ASP A 438 32.87 -0.49 -9.20
CA ASP A 438 33.66 0.47 -9.98
C ASP A 438 33.62 0.15 -11.47
N TYR A 439 33.14 1.13 -12.24
CA TYR A 439 32.88 0.98 -13.68
C TYR A 439 33.52 2.12 -14.46
N ALA A 440 33.87 1.81 -15.71
CA ALA A 440 34.57 2.77 -16.57
C ALA A 440 33.69 3.97 -16.96
N ASP A 441 32.40 3.74 -17.24
CA ASP A 441 31.50 4.71 -17.90
C ASP A 441 30.22 5.03 -17.11
N ILE A 442 30.02 4.39 -15.95
CA ILE A 442 28.83 4.56 -15.10
C ILE A 442 29.21 4.65 -13.62
N TYR A 443 28.23 5.04 -12.80
CA TYR A 443 28.20 4.81 -11.36
C TYR A 443 26.84 4.25 -10.94
N ILE A 444 26.79 3.58 -9.78
CA ILE A 444 25.53 3.08 -9.22
C ILE A 444 24.86 4.23 -8.43
N GLY A 445 23.55 4.38 -8.60
CA GLY A 445 22.76 5.32 -7.79
C GLY A 445 22.82 5.00 -6.28
N PRO A 446 22.31 5.91 -5.42
CA PRO A 446 22.32 5.71 -3.98
C PRO A 446 21.48 4.49 -3.57
N GLU A 447 22.04 3.62 -2.73
CA GLU A 447 21.34 2.49 -2.10
C GLU A 447 21.07 2.72 -0.61
N THR A 448 21.52 3.86 -0.08
CA THR A 448 21.20 4.36 1.27
C THR A 448 20.72 5.81 1.17
N ASP A 449 19.94 6.28 2.15
CA ASP A 449 19.50 7.67 2.25
C ASP A 449 20.58 8.62 2.79
N THR A 450 21.69 8.06 3.26
CA THR A 450 22.85 8.77 3.82
C THR A 450 24.18 8.25 3.23
N PRO A 451 24.31 8.18 1.89
CA PRO A 451 25.52 7.69 1.26
C PRO A 451 26.68 8.69 1.50
N PRO A 452 27.94 8.23 1.42
CA PRO A 452 29.09 9.12 1.39
C PRO A 452 28.99 10.11 0.23
N PRO A 453 29.48 11.35 0.40
CA PRO A 453 29.53 12.34 -0.67
C PRO A 453 30.23 11.80 -1.92
N MET A 454 29.65 12.06 -3.10
CA MET A 454 30.20 11.53 -4.34
C MET A 454 31.46 12.31 -4.79
N PRO A 455 32.58 11.62 -5.08
CA PRO A 455 33.76 12.28 -5.61
C PRO A 455 33.63 12.53 -7.13
N LEU A 456 34.35 13.52 -7.64
CA LEU A 456 34.22 13.98 -9.04
C LEU A 456 34.47 12.87 -10.05
N GLU A 457 35.47 12.03 -9.83
CA GLU A 457 35.87 10.91 -10.68
C GLU A 457 34.84 9.77 -10.76
N LYS A 458 33.88 9.72 -9.84
CA LYS A 458 32.74 8.80 -9.92
C LYS A 458 31.62 9.34 -10.81
N ILE A 459 31.51 10.66 -10.95
CA ILE A 459 30.46 11.31 -11.74
C ILE A 459 30.94 11.68 -13.14
N ARG A 460 32.23 12.00 -13.30
CA ARG A 460 32.84 12.32 -14.59
C ARG A 460 33.89 11.29 -14.99
N ASP A 461 34.02 11.05 -16.28
CA ASP A 461 35.14 10.31 -16.84
C ASP A 461 36.40 11.20 -16.98
N GLU A 462 37.51 10.60 -17.39
CA GLU A 462 38.79 11.27 -17.58
C GLU A 462 38.77 12.33 -18.69
N SER A 463 37.77 12.30 -19.58
CA SER A 463 37.52 13.33 -20.62
C SER A 463 36.56 14.43 -20.15
N GLY A 464 36.15 14.41 -18.88
CA GLY A 464 35.22 15.36 -18.31
C GLY A 464 33.77 15.14 -18.71
N ARG A 465 33.40 14.02 -19.36
CA ARG A 465 32.00 13.68 -19.70
C ARG A 465 31.27 13.15 -18.46
N ILE A 466 29.95 13.29 -18.41
CA ILE A 466 29.14 12.79 -17.29
C ILE A 466 28.90 11.28 -17.47
N LYS A 467 29.26 10.49 -16.45
CA LYS A 467 28.92 9.06 -16.35
C LYS A 467 27.43 8.89 -16.10
N ARG A 468 26.84 7.82 -16.68
CA ARG A 468 25.43 7.48 -16.42
C ARG A 468 25.26 6.98 -14.99
N GLN A 469 24.16 7.35 -14.35
CA GLN A 469 23.73 6.70 -13.10
C GLN A 469 22.92 5.46 -13.45
N ALA A 470 23.37 4.28 -13.01
CA ALA A 470 22.62 3.04 -13.12
C ALA A 470 21.72 2.83 -11.90
N ALA A 471 20.48 2.40 -12.15
CA ALA A 471 19.62 1.85 -11.10
C ALA A 471 20.00 0.38 -10.87
N ARG A 472 20.49 0.04 -9.67
CA ARG A 472 20.76 -1.34 -9.27
C ARG A 472 19.51 -1.96 -8.65
N PHE A 473 19.09 -3.11 -9.18
CA PHE A 473 17.98 -3.90 -8.67
C PHE A 473 18.47 -5.20 -8.05
N ARG A 474 17.90 -5.52 -6.90
CA ARG A 474 18.19 -6.69 -6.07
C ARG A 474 16.91 -7.50 -5.89
N LEU A 475 17.05 -8.81 -5.70
CA LEU A 475 15.95 -9.71 -5.41
C LEU A 475 16.00 -10.09 -3.94
N TYR A 476 14.87 -10.04 -3.25
CA TYR A 476 14.75 -10.52 -1.88
C TYR A 476 13.72 -11.63 -1.79
N GLY A 477 14.08 -12.70 -1.09
CA GLY A 477 13.16 -13.77 -0.72
C GLY A 477 12.52 -13.45 0.62
N PHE A 478 11.20 -13.58 0.70
CA PHE A 478 10.40 -13.32 1.89
C PHE A 478 9.74 -14.61 2.37
N ASN A 479 9.64 -14.75 3.69
CA ASN A 479 8.88 -15.83 4.31
C ASN A 479 7.38 -15.49 4.39
N ALA A 480 6.57 -16.41 4.92
CA ALA A 480 5.12 -16.25 4.99
C ALA A 480 4.66 -15.13 5.93
N LYS A 481 5.53 -14.62 6.81
CA LYS A 481 5.27 -13.45 7.68
C LYS A 481 5.60 -12.12 7.00
N GLY A 482 6.29 -12.16 5.86
CA GLY A 482 6.81 -10.98 5.19
C GLY A 482 8.20 -10.55 5.68
N ASP A 483 8.87 -11.33 6.52
CA ASP A 483 10.26 -11.03 6.91
C ASP A 483 11.21 -11.38 5.76
N VAL A 484 12.33 -10.65 5.67
CA VAL A 484 13.35 -10.88 4.66
C VAL A 484 14.19 -12.09 5.07
N VAL A 485 14.18 -13.13 4.23
CA VAL A 485 15.02 -14.31 4.44
C VAL A 485 16.46 -14.02 4.03
N LYS A 486 16.63 -13.53 2.79
CA LYS A 486 17.94 -13.17 2.21
C LYS A 486 17.77 -12.45 0.86
N GLU A 487 18.83 -11.80 0.42
CA GLU A 487 19.03 -11.45 -0.99
C GLU A 487 19.18 -12.73 -1.83
N ILE A 488 18.59 -12.74 -3.02
CA ILE A 488 18.64 -13.85 -3.98
C ILE A 488 19.62 -13.51 -5.09
N LEU A 489 20.70 -14.28 -5.17
CA LEU A 489 21.76 -14.15 -6.17
C LEU A 489 21.85 -15.44 -7.02
N PRO A 490 22.20 -15.34 -8.32
CA PRO A 490 22.40 -16.50 -9.17
C PRO A 490 23.60 -17.36 -8.73
N GLY A 491 23.45 -18.68 -8.81
CA GLY A 491 24.43 -19.68 -8.37
C GLY A 491 23.85 -20.70 -7.37
N ASN A 492 24.55 -21.82 -7.11
CA ASN A 492 24.15 -22.84 -6.12
C ASN A 492 22.66 -23.28 -6.20
N GLY A 493 22.18 -23.64 -7.40
CA GLY A 493 20.78 -24.04 -7.60
C GLY A 493 19.79 -22.88 -7.76
N VAL A 494 20.27 -21.63 -7.81
CA VAL A 494 19.49 -20.44 -8.12
C VAL A 494 19.76 -19.96 -9.55
N ASN A 495 18.71 -19.81 -10.35
CA ASN A 495 18.74 -19.14 -11.65
C ASN A 495 17.90 -17.86 -11.59
N VAL A 496 18.43 -16.77 -12.16
CA VAL A 496 17.74 -15.48 -12.24
C VAL A 496 17.73 -15.03 -13.69
N THR A 497 16.55 -14.68 -14.19
CA THR A 497 16.36 -14.09 -15.52
C THR A 497 15.65 -12.77 -15.36
N TRP A 498 16.30 -11.68 -15.76
CA TRP A 498 15.74 -10.34 -15.73
C TRP A 498 15.11 -10.01 -17.08
N LYS A 499 13.99 -9.29 -17.05
CA LYS A 499 13.33 -8.71 -18.23
C LYS A 499 13.00 -7.25 -17.95
N VAL A 500 13.40 -6.36 -18.86
CA VAL A 500 13.09 -4.93 -18.75
C VAL A 500 12.47 -4.45 -20.05
N THR A 501 11.40 -3.67 -19.93
CA THR A 501 10.77 -2.98 -21.06
C THR A 501 10.87 -1.48 -20.80
N LEU A 502 11.44 -0.73 -21.74
CA LEU A 502 11.55 0.73 -21.66
C LEU A 502 10.81 1.35 -22.84
N ALA A 503 10.19 2.51 -22.64
CA ALA A 503 9.70 3.33 -23.74
C ALA A 503 9.79 4.82 -23.43
N ASN A 504 9.83 5.63 -24.49
CA ASN A 504 9.61 7.07 -24.43
C ASN A 504 8.31 7.39 -25.18
N ARG A 505 7.35 8.01 -24.48
CA ARG A 505 6.07 8.43 -25.07
C ARG A 505 5.86 9.94 -25.04
N LYS A 506 6.88 10.73 -24.72
CA LYS A 506 6.76 12.19 -24.60
C LYS A 506 6.21 12.84 -25.86
N ALA A 507 6.72 12.45 -27.04
CA ALA A 507 6.30 13.03 -28.31
C ALA A 507 4.89 12.57 -28.75
N GLN A 508 4.43 11.43 -28.24
CA GLN A 508 3.10 10.85 -28.48
C GLN A 508 2.02 11.46 -27.56
N TRP A 509 2.41 12.07 -26.45
CA TRP A 509 1.50 12.53 -25.40
C TRP A 509 1.02 13.97 -25.59
N PHE A 510 0.25 14.47 -24.61
CA PHE A 510 -0.19 15.85 -24.52
C PHE A 510 0.98 16.82 -24.25
N THR A 511 0.77 18.08 -24.58
CA THR A 511 1.63 19.18 -24.15
C THR A 511 1.62 19.28 -22.63
N ALA A 512 2.80 19.55 -22.06
CA ALA A 512 2.93 19.82 -20.64
C ALA A 512 2.57 21.29 -20.43
N ASP A 513 1.30 21.59 -20.17
CA ASP A 513 0.85 22.97 -19.94
C ASP A 513 0.43 23.21 -18.49
N HIS A 514 -0.22 22.25 -17.84
CA HIS A 514 -0.75 22.47 -16.50
C HIS A 514 -0.63 21.23 -15.60
N ALA A 515 -0.50 21.47 -14.30
CA ALA A 515 -0.68 20.43 -13.27
C ALA A 515 -2.17 20.22 -12.99
N TRP A 516 -2.84 19.54 -13.93
CA TRP A 516 -4.30 19.44 -14.03
C TRP A 516 -5.03 18.83 -12.82
N ASP A 517 -4.33 18.27 -11.84
CA ASP A 517 -4.92 17.75 -10.61
C ASP A 517 -5.21 18.81 -9.55
N THR A 518 -4.76 20.05 -9.74
CA THR A 518 -5.03 21.13 -8.80
C THR A 518 -6.29 21.91 -9.17
N ALA A 519 -7.09 22.26 -8.16
CA ALA A 519 -8.34 23.00 -8.36
C ALA A 519 -8.16 24.40 -8.98
N PHE A 520 -6.93 24.93 -9.03
CA PHE A 520 -6.62 26.18 -9.72
C PHE A 520 -6.90 26.06 -11.22
N PHE A 521 -6.44 24.98 -11.85
CA PHE A 521 -6.61 24.78 -13.29
C PHE A 521 -8.02 24.39 -13.72
N ALA A 522 -8.97 24.22 -12.79
CA ALA A 522 -10.38 24.07 -13.14
C ALA A 522 -10.93 25.31 -13.88
N SER A 523 -10.40 26.51 -13.61
CA SER A 523 -10.78 27.72 -14.38
C SER A 523 -10.11 27.80 -15.76
N GLU A 524 -9.03 27.05 -15.97
CA GLU A 524 -8.25 27.02 -17.20
C GLU A 524 -8.73 25.96 -18.20
N GLU A 525 -9.87 25.28 -17.95
CA GLU A 525 -10.46 24.30 -18.89
C GLU A 525 -10.73 24.88 -20.29
N HIS A 526 -10.83 26.21 -20.42
CA HIS A 526 -10.98 26.88 -21.71
C HIS A 526 -9.69 26.88 -22.56
N LYS A 527 -8.54 26.50 -21.98
CA LYS A 527 -7.21 26.33 -22.61
C LYS A 527 -6.69 24.90 -22.34
N PRO A 528 -7.35 23.85 -22.86
CA PRO A 528 -6.94 22.48 -22.57
C PRO A 528 -5.64 22.11 -23.30
N SER A 529 -4.90 21.14 -22.76
CA SER A 529 -3.64 20.68 -23.35
C SER A 529 -3.90 19.91 -24.63
N GLY A 530 -3.32 20.36 -25.73
CA GLY A 530 -3.36 19.65 -27.02
C GLY A 530 -2.36 18.49 -27.06
N VAL A 531 -2.40 17.68 -28.11
CA VAL A 531 -1.34 16.69 -28.32
C VAL A 531 -0.06 17.33 -28.86
N ARG A 532 1.10 16.85 -28.42
CA ARG A 532 2.37 17.12 -29.09
C ARG A 532 2.34 16.52 -30.50
N ASN A 533 3.05 17.15 -31.43
CA ASN A 533 3.08 16.73 -32.84
C ASN A 533 1.68 16.63 -33.50
N PRO A 534 0.84 17.68 -33.44
CA PRO A 534 -0.57 17.60 -33.85
C PRO A 534 -0.77 17.33 -35.35
N LYS A 535 0.28 17.43 -36.17
CA LYS A 535 0.24 17.16 -37.62
C LYS A 535 0.52 15.69 -37.98
N VAL A 536 0.85 14.84 -37.00
CA VAL A 536 1.16 13.41 -37.23
C VAL A 536 -0.06 12.57 -36.90
N GLU A 537 -0.67 11.98 -37.94
CA GLU A 537 -1.82 11.07 -37.84
C GLU A 537 -1.45 9.73 -37.18
N ASP A 538 -0.33 9.13 -37.58
CA ASP A 538 0.18 7.90 -36.97
C ASP A 538 0.83 8.19 -35.61
N ARG A 539 0.00 8.25 -34.58
CA ARG A 539 0.43 8.51 -33.20
C ARG A 539 1.40 7.46 -32.68
N ALA A 540 1.34 6.22 -33.16
CA ALA A 540 2.23 5.14 -32.71
C ALA A 540 3.69 5.42 -33.10
N SER A 541 3.92 6.01 -34.27
CA SER A 541 5.27 6.36 -34.76
C SER A 541 6.01 7.41 -33.93
N LEU A 542 5.31 8.12 -33.03
CA LEU A 542 5.88 9.12 -32.14
C LEU A 542 6.44 8.52 -30.83
N ALA A 543 6.07 7.28 -30.49
CA ALA A 543 6.60 6.62 -29.31
C ALA A 543 7.83 5.76 -29.64
N ILE A 544 8.91 5.93 -28.89
CA ILE A 544 10.10 5.09 -28.99
C ILE A 544 9.87 3.85 -28.13
N THR A 545 9.64 2.72 -28.78
CA THR A 545 9.25 1.46 -28.12
C THR A 545 10.17 0.31 -28.55
N PRO A 546 11.40 0.20 -27.98
CA PRO A 546 12.25 -0.96 -28.21
C PRO A 546 11.59 -2.26 -27.69
N GLU A 547 11.98 -3.38 -28.28
CA GLU A 547 11.59 -4.71 -27.79
C GLU A 547 12.10 -4.93 -26.34
N PRO A 548 11.36 -5.69 -25.51
CA PRO A 548 11.83 -6.06 -24.17
C PRO A 548 13.20 -6.73 -24.19
N MET A 549 14.09 -6.34 -23.28
CA MET A 549 15.43 -6.89 -23.17
C MET A 549 15.50 -7.92 -22.03
N ILE A 550 16.12 -9.07 -22.31
CA ILE A 550 16.32 -10.16 -21.34
C ILE A 550 17.82 -10.30 -21.07
N ILE A 551 18.19 -10.42 -19.79
CA ILE A 551 19.59 -10.64 -19.38
C ILE A 551 19.66 -11.61 -18.20
N THR A 552 20.67 -12.48 -18.18
CA THR A 552 20.89 -13.49 -17.14
C THR A 552 22.37 -13.71 -16.91
N GLY A 553 22.75 -14.19 -15.73
CA GLY A 553 24.15 -14.47 -15.37
C GLY A 553 24.88 -13.27 -14.77
N LYS A 554 26.15 -13.48 -14.41
CA LYS A 554 27.03 -12.49 -13.77
C LYS A 554 27.87 -11.75 -14.80
N SER A 555 28.14 -10.46 -14.57
CA SER A 555 29.00 -9.63 -15.42
C SER A 555 28.60 -9.60 -16.90
N GLN A 556 27.29 -9.61 -17.17
CA GLN A 556 26.76 -9.57 -18.54
C GLN A 556 26.42 -8.14 -18.95
N ARG A 557 26.37 -7.91 -20.26
CA ARG A 557 25.96 -6.65 -20.87
C ARG A 557 25.07 -6.94 -22.07
N SER A 558 23.92 -6.28 -22.15
CA SER A 558 23.01 -6.42 -23.29
C SER A 558 23.45 -5.56 -24.48
N ALA A 559 22.83 -5.79 -25.63
CA ALA A 559 22.82 -4.77 -26.68
C ALA A 559 22.02 -3.53 -26.20
N PRO A 560 22.24 -2.35 -26.81
CA PRO A 560 21.41 -1.17 -26.55
C PRO A 560 19.93 -1.45 -26.90
N MET A 561 19.02 -0.92 -26.10
CA MET A 561 17.57 -1.02 -26.31
C MET A 561 17.13 0.08 -27.29
N THR A 562 17.16 -0.24 -28.58
CA THR A 562 16.93 0.73 -29.67
C THR A 562 15.52 0.60 -30.24
N GLY A 563 14.77 1.70 -30.18
CA GLY A 563 13.48 1.88 -30.86
C GLY A 563 13.58 2.92 -31.97
N LYS A 564 12.44 3.36 -32.49
CA LYS A 564 12.38 4.41 -33.52
C LYS A 564 11.46 5.55 -33.12
N PHE A 565 11.91 6.77 -33.36
CA PHE A 565 11.06 7.95 -33.41
C PHE A 565 10.91 8.35 -34.88
N LEU A 566 9.71 8.23 -35.44
CA LEU A 566 9.48 8.35 -36.88
C LEU A 566 10.46 7.44 -37.66
N THR A 567 11.48 8.03 -38.30
CA THR A 567 12.51 7.32 -39.05
C THR A 567 13.84 7.17 -38.32
N GLU A 568 14.05 7.89 -37.21
CA GLU A 568 15.32 7.94 -36.48
C GLU A 568 15.42 6.82 -35.45
N GLU A 569 16.57 6.15 -35.41
CA GLU A 569 16.87 5.15 -34.39
C GLU A 569 17.34 5.83 -33.11
N VAL A 570 16.70 5.47 -31.99
CA VAL A 570 16.98 6.08 -30.68
C VAL A 570 17.16 4.97 -29.66
N SER A 571 18.30 4.98 -28.96
CA SER A 571 18.57 4.04 -27.88
C SER A 571 18.11 4.63 -26.55
N LEU A 572 17.26 3.91 -25.84
CA LEU A 572 16.70 4.34 -24.55
C LEU A 572 17.51 3.87 -23.34
N GLY A 573 18.51 3.01 -23.56
CA GLY A 573 19.31 2.45 -22.48
C GLY A 573 19.98 1.13 -22.81
N GLU A 574 20.57 0.52 -21.80
CA GLU A 574 21.15 -0.83 -21.86
C GLU A 574 21.03 -1.51 -20.49
N LEU A 575 21.06 -2.85 -20.48
CA LEU A 575 21.09 -3.64 -19.26
C LEU A 575 22.50 -4.18 -19.02
N ARG A 576 22.90 -4.21 -17.76
CA ARG A 576 24.09 -4.95 -17.32
C ARG A 576 23.73 -5.81 -16.10
N THR A 577 24.55 -6.82 -15.82
CA THR A 577 24.54 -7.48 -14.51
C THR A 577 25.89 -7.29 -13.83
N ASP A 578 25.88 -6.98 -12.54
CA ASP A 578 27.13 -6.83 -11.78
C ASP A 578 27.86 -8.17 -11.58
N SER A 579 28.98 -8.17 -10.86
CA SER A 579 29.75 -9.40 -10.56
C SER A 579 28.97 -10.42 -9.73
N GLU A 580 27.90 -10.01 -9.05
CA GLU A 580 27.00 -10.90 -8.30
C GLU A 580 25.76 -11.30 -9.08
N GLY A 581 25.49 -10.68 -10.24
CA GLY A 581 24.33 -10.97 -11.08
C GLY A 581 23.11 -10.09 -10.76
N ARG A 582 23.28 -9.02 -9.99
CA ARG A 582 22.26 -7.98 -9.75
C ARG A 582 22.06 -7.19 -11.04
N LEU A 583 20.83 -6.78 -11.31
CA LEU A 583 20.53 -6.02 -12.51
C LEU A 583 20.96 -4.56 -12.35
N LEU A 584 21.63 -4.02 -13.36
CA LEU A 584 21.89 -2.61 -13.55
C LEU A 584 21.10 -2.14 -14.77
N VAL A 585 20.15 -1.23 -14.57
CA VAL A 585 19.45 -0.56 -15.67
C VAL A 585 20.07 0.80 -15.89
N LEU A 586 20.57 1.02 -17.11
CA LEU A 586 21.13 2.30 -17.54
C LEU A 586 20.13 2.96 -18.49
N GLY A 587 19.85 4.24 -18.27
CA GLY A 587 19.09 5.05 -19.23
C GLY A 587 19.91 5.42 -20.47
N GLY A 588 19.33 6.29 -21.30
CA GLY A 588 19.98 6.89 -22.46
C GLY A 588 21.25 7.69 -22.12
N THR A 589 21.86 8.23 -23.16
CA THR A 589 23.10 9.01 -23.09
C THR A 589 22.88 10.52 -22.95
N GLY A 590 21.63 10.97 -22.91
CA GLY A 590 21.25 12.38 -22.90
C GLY A 590 21.07 12.93 -24.32
N LEU A 591 20.78 12.07 -25.28
CA LEU A 591 20.54 12.43 -26.67
C LEU A 591 19.17 13.11 -26.80
N ALA A 592 19.13 14.20 -27.55
CA ALA A 592 17.91 14.81 -28.07
C ALA A 592 18.12 15.24 -29.52
N GLY A 593 17.07 15.17 -30.34
CA GLY A 593 17.18 15.48 -31.76
C GLY A 593 15.84 15.58 -32.48
N SER A 594 15.91 15.84 -33.78
CA SER A 594 14.75 15.95 -34.69
C SER A 594 15.14 15.43 -36.08
N PRO A 595 14.30 14.61 -36.76
CA PRO A 595 14.50 14.23 -38.15
C PRO A 595 14.30 15.41 -39.13
N TYR A 596 13.68 16.49 -38.67
CA TYR A 596 13.46 17.69 -39.48
C TYR A 596 14.70 18.59 -39.46
N PRO A 597 15.29 18.90 -40.64
CA PRO A 597 16.46 19.78 -40.70
C PRO A 597 16.18 21.19 -40.20
N ASN A 598 17.10 21.75 -39.40
CA ASN A 598 17.02 23.11 -38.84
C ASN A 598 15.73 23.38 -38.04
N ASN A 599 15.20 22.37 -37.35
CA ASN A 599 14.01 22.50 -36.52
C ASN A 599 14.37 23.17 -35.18
N PRO A 600 13.90 24.39 -34.87
CA PRO A 600 14.17 25.02 -33.59
C PRO A 600 13.56 24.23 -32.43
N VAL A 601 14.13 24.33 -31.24
CA VAL A 601 13.55 23.71 -30.03
C VAL A 601 12.33 24.51 -29.56
N ILE A 602 12.36 25.82 -29.75
CA ILE A 602 11.25 26.71 -29.39
C ILE A 602 10.05 26.65 -30.35
N ASP A 603 10.12 25.90 -31.46
CA ASP A 603 9.00 25.80 -32.40
C ASP A 603 7.84 24.96 -31.82
N GLY A 604 6.62 25.51 -31.87
CA GLY A 604 5.44 24.96 -31.19
C GLY A 604 5.43 25.16 -29.67
N ASN A 605 6.33 25.99 -29.14
CA ASN A 605 6.49 26.27 -27.72
C ASN A 605 5.78 27.59 -27.32
N GLU A 606 4.47 27.65 -27.53
CA GLU A 606 3.64 28.86 -27.29
C GLU A 606 3.31 29.08 -25.79
N GLY A 607 3.86 28.26 -24.88
CA GLY A 607 3.61 28.31 -23.43
C GLY A 607 4.89 28.35 -22.56
N TYR A 608 4.75 28.09 -21.26
CA TYR A 608 5.86 28.20 -20.29
C TYR A 608 6.87 27.03 -20.34
N PHE A 609 6.48 25.88 -20.91
CA PHE A 609 7.21 24.60 -20.86
C PHE A 609 7.68 24.11 -22.21
N ASN A 610 8.81 23.39 -22.25
CA ASN A 610 9.33 22.92 -23.52
C ASN A 610 8.51 21.76 -24.12
N ASN A 611 7.81 22.06 -25.22
CA ASN A 611 6.90 21.16 -25.95
C ASN A 611 7.29 21.02 -27.44
N ALA A 612 8.59 20.94 -27.73
CA ALA A 612 9.14 21.06 -29.08
C ALA A 612 8.51 20.05 -30.07
N VAL A 613 7.91 20.58 -31.15
CA VAL A 613 7.29 19.76 -32.19
C VAL A 613 8.37 19.13 -33.07
N GLY A 614 8.23 17.83 -33.36
CA GLY A 614 9.15 17.06 -34.19
C GLY A 614 10.43 16.60 -33.49
N TRP A 615 10.50 16.77 -32.17
CA TRP A 615 11.66 16.39 -31.38
C TRP A 615 11.46 15.07 -30.63
N TYR A 616 12.57 14.43 -30.28
CA TYR A 616 12.67 13.32 -29.35
C TYR A 616 13.79 13.56 -28.33
N ASP A 617 13.73 12.85 -27.21
CA ASP A 617 14.87 12.62 -26.31
C ASP A 617 14.97 11.13 -25.94
N ASP A 618 16.03 10.76 -25.23
CA ASP A 618 16.32 9.37 -24.81
C ASP A 618 15.98 9.08 -23.34
N ILE A 619 15.12 9.91 -22.74
CA ILE A 619 14.50 9.60 -21.44
C ILE A 619 13.50 8.47 -21.63
N ALA A 620 13.36 7.58 -20.64
CA ALA A 620 12.45 6.46 -20.72
C ALA A 620 12.08 5.94 -19.34
N ASP A 621 10.96 5.23 -19.27
CA ASP A 621 10.58 4.47 -18.09
C ASP A 621 9.89 3.16 -18.48
N GLY A 622 9.79 2.23 -17.54
CA GLY A 622 9.03 1.01 -17.73
C GLY A 622 9.27 -0.07 -16.68
N PRO A 623 8.58 -1.22 -16.82
CA PRO A 623 8.59 -2.28 -15.84
C PRO A 623 9.90 -3.08 -15.85
N VAL A 624 10.25 -3.58 -14.66
CA VAL A 624 11.35 -4.50 -14.40
C VAL A 624 10.75 -5.78 -13.80
N HIS A 625 10.87 -6.88 -14.53
CA HIS A 625 10.43 -8.22 -14.12
C HIS A 625 11.64 -9.13 -13.88
N ALA A 626 11.44 -10.15 -13.06
CA ALA A 626 12.41 -11.22 -12.88
C ALA A 626 11.71 -12.56 -12.65
N GLU A 627 12.20 -13.59 -13.34
CA GLU A 627 11.88 -14.98 -13.05
C GLU A 627 13.03 -15.57 -12.25
N VAL A 628 12.71 -16.22 -11.12
CA VAL A 628 13.69 -16.75 -10.19
C VAL A 628 13.39 -18.22 -9.92
N THR A 629 14.33 -19.11 -10.24
CA THR A 629 14.22 -20.53 -9.89
C THR A 629 15.19 -20.86 -8.78
N ILE A 630 14.70 -21.30 -7.62
CA ILE A 630 15.50 -21.69 -6.44
C ILE A 630 15.29 -23.18 -6.21
N ASN A 631 16.34 -23.99 -6.35
CA ASN A 631 16.32 -25.44 -6.12
C ASN A 631 15.16 -26.17 -6.83
N GLY A 632 14.84 -25.73 -8.06
CA GLY A 632 13.77 -26.30 -8.89
C GLY A 632 12.36 -25.74 -8.67
N LYS A 633 12.17 -24.80 -7.72
CA LYS A 633 10.92 -24.03 -7.56
C LYS A 633 11.05 -22.66 -8.21
N THR A 634 10.15 -22.33 -9.12
CA THR A 634 10.12 -21.05 -9.85
C THR A 634 9.19 -20.06 -9.18
N TYR A 635 9.62 -18.80 -9.14
CA TYR A 635 8.89 -17.65 -8.63
C TYR A 635 8.91 -16.55 -9.68
N ASP A 636 7.74 -15.98 -9.94
CA ASP A 636 7.65 -14.66 -10.57
C ASP A 636 7.85 -13.62 -9.48
N ALA A 637 8.93 -12.85 -9.57
CA ALA A 637 9.21 -11.83 -8.58
C ALA A 637 8.20 -10.68 -8.69
N ASP A 638 7.73 -10.18 -7.55
CA ASP A 638 6.88 -8.99 -7.48
C ASP A 638 7.60 -7.81 -8.15
N PRO A 639 7.03 -7.24 -9.24
CA PRO A 639 7.81 -6.41 -10.16
C PRO A 639 8.10 -5.02 -9.63
N ALA A 640 9.11 -4.40 -10.22
CA ALA A 640 9.51 -3.03 -10.00
C ALA A 640 9.31 -2.17 -11.26
N TRP A 641 9.60 -0.88 -11.15
CA TRP A 641 9.63 0.06 -12.25
C TRP A 641 10.98 0.78 -12.27
N VAL A 642 11.38 1.30 -13.42
CA VAL A 642 12.56 2.17 -13.55
C VAL A 642 12.19 3.38 -14.40
N PHE A 643 12.71 4.55 -14.04
CA PHE A 643 12.71 5.71 -14.93
C PHE A 643 14.12 6.28 -15.05
N SER A 644 14.45 6.82 -16.22
CA SER A 644 15.63 7.64 -16.42
C SER A 644 15.30 9.12 -16.26
N ALA A 645 16.26 9.87 -15.75
CA ALA A 645 16.12 11.29 -15.47
C ALA A 645 17.32 12.10 -15.97
N PRO A 646 17.20 13.43 -16.05
CA PRO A 646 18.34 14.34 -16.21
C PRO A 646 19.47 14.08 -15.19
N PRO A 647 20.70 14.55 -15.46
CA PRO A 647 21.79 14.52 -14.49
C PRO A 647 21.44 15.23 -13.18
N ASN A 648 22.09 14.81 -12.10
CA ASN A 648 21.99 15.46 -10.80
C ASN A 648 23.19 16.39 -10.61
N TYR A 649 22.99 17.70 -10.78
CA TYR A 649 24.09 18.68 -10.71
C TYR A 649 24.47 19.09 -9.28
N ALA A 650 23.80 18.57 -8.27
CA ALA A 650 24.17 18.71 -6.87
C ALA A 650 23.82 17.44 -6.08
N PRO A 651 24.56 16.33 -6.30
CA PRO A 651 24.17 14.98 -5.85
C PRO A 651 23.94 14.85 -4.35
N ASP A 652 24.67 15.63 -3.57
CA ASP A 652 24.65 15.59 -2.11
C ASP A 652 23.66 16.60 -1.50
N ILE A 653 22.95 17.38 -2.33
CA ILE A 653 21.99 18.39 -1.88
C ILE A 653 20.56 17.87 -2.05
N ILE A 654 19.82 17.85 -0.96
CA ILE A 654 18.45 17.31 -0.89
C ILE A 654 17.46 18.48 -0.87
N GLY A 655 16.44 18.42 -1.74
CA GLY A 655 15.36 19.40 -1.77
C GLY A 655 14.50 19.37 -0.50
N PHE A 656 13.72 20.41 -0.24
CA PHE A 656 12.92 20.53 0.99
C PHE A 656 12.03 19.30 1.24
N ARG A 657 11.31 18.86 0.20
CA ARG A 657 10.57 17.59 0.13
C ARG A 657 11.18 16.71 -0.94
N THR A 658 11.36 15.42 -0.64
CA THR A 658 11.85 14.44 -1.61
C THR A 658 10.69 13.72 -2.28
N LEU A 659 10.92 13.10 -3.44
CA LEU A 659 9.91 12.27 -4.09
C LEU A 659 9.47 11.11 -3.18
N TYR A 660 10.40 10.48 -2.44
CA TYR A 660 10.05 9.47 -1.44
C TYR A 660 8.99 9.97 -0.44
N GLU A 661 9.20 11.15 0.15
CA GLU A 661 8.31 11.69 1.17
C GLU A 661 6.97 12.15 0.59
N LEU A 662 6.96 12.66 -0.65
CA LEU A 662 5.71 12.91 -1.37
C LEU A 662 4.90 11.61 -1.50
N LEU A 663 5.54 10.52 -1.92
CA LEU A 663 4.86 9.24 -2.08
C LEU A 663 4.44 8.64 -0.74
N GLU A 664 5.23 8.81 0.33
CA GLU A 664 4.84 8.40 1.67
C GLU A 664 3.55 9.11 2.12
N GLU A 665 3.44 10.42 1.87
CA GLU A 665 2.24 11.21 2.14
C GLU A 665 1.06 10.73 1.29
N VAL A 666 1.23 10.53 -0.02
CA VAL A 666 0.19 10.01 -0.93
C VAL A 666 -0.33 8.64 -0.50
N HIS A 667 0.57 7.71 -0.18
CA HIS A 667 0.19 6.38 0.28
C HIS A 667 -0.49 6.43 1.66
N THR A 668 -0.11 7.37 2.52
CA THR A 668 -0.77 7.56 3.82
C THR A 668 -2.18 8.12 3.66
N GLU A 669 -2.37 9.12 2.80
CA GLU A 669 -3.69 9.68 2.48
C GLU A 669 -4.62 8.64 1.82
N ALA A 670 -4.07 7.78 0.97
CA ALA A 670 -4.78 6.65 0.36
C ALA A 670 -5.07 5.49 1.33
N GLY A 671 -4.58 5.54 2.58
CA GLY A 671 -4.74 4.47 3.57
C GLY A 671 -3.88 3.22 3.31
N MET A 672 -2.88 3.31 2.42
CA MET A 672 -1.92 2.25 2.13
C MET A 672 -0.77 2.21 3.15
N LEU A 673 -0.44 3.35 3.77
CA LEU A 673 0.50 3.47 4.88
C LEU A 673 -0.20 4.05 6.12
N PRO A 674 0.23 3.68 7.35
CA PRO A 674 -0.36 4.22 8.56
C PRO A 674 0.18 5.63 8.88
N MET A 675 -0.70 6.51 9.36
CA MET A 675 -0.25 7.77 9.98
C MET A 675 0.60 7.50 11.23
N PRO A 676 1.67 8.28 11.47
CA PRO A 676 2.48 8.13 12.68
C PRO A 676 1.64 8.41 13.92
N LYS A 677 1.75 7.53 14.94
CA LYS A 677 1.02 7.66 16.21
C LYS A 677 1.42 8.94 16.99
N GLN A 678 2.65 9.40 16.80
CA GLN A 678 3.20 10.60 17.43
C GLN A 678 4.23 11.25 16.52
N VAL A 679 4.26 12.59 16.50
CA VAL A 679 5.25 13.37 15.74
C VAL A 679 6.60 13.30 16.44
N SER A 680 7.62 12.86 15.70
CA SER A 680 9.03 12.85 16.12
C SER A 680 9.76 14.04 15.52
N PHE A 681 10.45 14.85 16.33
CA PHE A 681 11.24 15.99 15.84
C PHE A 681 12.38 15.55 14.94
N MET A 682 13.15 14.55 15.37
CA MET A 682 14.31 14.06 14.62
C MET A 682 13.93 13.48 13.26
N GLU A 683 12.72 12.93 13.13
CA GLU A 683 12.28 12.23 11.92
C GLU A 683 11.43 13.12 11.00
N HIS A 684 10.48 13.88 11.55
CA HIS A 684 9.46 14.57 10.75
C HIS A 684 9.70 16.08 10.59
N ILE A 685 10.55 16.69 11.43
CA ILE A 685 10.72 18.16 11.48
C ILE A 685 12.14 18.57 11.12
N LEU A 686 13.13 18.02 11.82
CA LEU A 686 14.54 18.42 11.68
C LEU A 686 15.06 18.26 10.24
N PRO A 687 14.76 17.17 9.49
CA PRO A 687 15.25 17.03 8.12
C PRO A 687 14.77 18.16 7.20
N CYS A 688 13.49 18.55 7.29
CA CYS A 688 12.96 19.67 6.51
C CYS A 688 13.66 21.00 6.83
N LEU A 689 13.90 21.29 8.11
CA LEU A 689 14.60 22.49 8.55
C LEU A 689 16.06 22.51 8.07
N GLN A 690 16.78 21.39 8.26
CA GLN A 690 18.17 21.26 7.82
C GLN A 690 18.32 21.41 6.31
N ARG A 691 17.34 20.95 5.53
CA ARG A 691 17.36 21.10 4.06
C ARG A 691 17.24 22.56 3.62
N LEU A 692 16.57 23.43 4.38
CA LEU A 692 16.62 24.89 4.11
C LEU A 692 18.06 25.42 4.21
N SER A 693 18.81 24.98 5.22
CA SER A 693 20.24 25.28 5.34
C SER A 693 21.07 24.63 4.24
N SER A 694 20.79 23.39 3.85
CA SER A 694 21.51 22.72 2.74
C SER A 694 21.31 23.43 1.40
N LEU A 695 20.13 24.01 1.15
CA LEU A 695 19.85 24.77 -0.07
C LEU A 695 20.68 26.06 -0.19
N SER A 696 21.30 26.54 0.89
CA SER A 696 22.24 27.68 0.85
C SER A 696 23.46 27.45 -0.04
N TRP A 697 23.80 26.19 -0.32
CA TRP A 697 24.93 25.83 -1.18
C TRP A 697 24.66 26.04 -2.68
N VAL A 698 23.39 26.11 -3.05
CA VAL A 698 22.92 26.10 -4.44
C VAL A 698 22.01 27.28 -4.79
N ASN A 699 21.61 28.09 -3.79
CA ASN A 699 20.85 29.31 -4.01
C ASN A 699 21.25 30.41 -3.00
N LYS A 700 21.43 31.63 -3.51
CA LYS A 700 21.91 32.78 -2.72
C LYS A 700 20.87 33.32 -1.73
N GLY A 701 19.58 33.30 -2.05
CA GLY A 701 18.54 33.73 -1.10
C GLY A 701 18.46 32.81 0.12
N PHE A 702 18.62 31.50 -0.09
CA PHE A 702 18.76 30.55 1.01
C PHE A 702 20.06 30.80 1.79
N TYR A 703 21.16 31.16 1.11
CA TYR A 703 22.42 31.52 1.77
C TYR A 703 22.29 32.73 2.69
N GLU A 704 21.54 33.75 2.30
CA GLU A 704 21.36 34.97 3.10
C GLU A 704 20.63 34.71 4.43
N LEU A 705 19.78 33.67 4.48
CA LEU A 705 18.93 33.37 5.64
C LEU A 705 19.36 32.16 6.48
N PHE A 706 19.86 31.10 5.83
CA PHE A 706 20.03 29.77 6.45
C PHE A 706 21.47 29.24 6.46
N ALA A 707 22.43 29.96 5.86
CA ALA A 707 23.83 29.55 5.85
C ALA A 707 24.45 29.57 7.26
N PRO A 708 25.62 28.94 7.44
CA PRO A 708 26.34 28.96 8.70
C PRO A 708 26.51 30.36 9.29
N GLY A 709 26.13 30.53 10.56
CA GLY A 709 26.18 31.81 11.27
C GLY A 709 25.08 32.82 10.91
N LYS A 710 24.11 32.46 10.06
CA LYS A 710 22.90 33.27 9.79
C LYS A 710 21.80 33.00 10.83
N GLU A 711 20.76 33.83 10.82
CA GLU A 711 19.68 33.81 11.82
C GLU A 711 18.97 32.45 11.94
N TYR A 712 18.78 31.77 10.81
CA TYR A 712 18.08 30.49 10.72
C TYR A 712 19.00 29.36 10.27
N ASP A 713 20.22 29.33 10.80
CA ASP A 713 21.14 28.20 10.63
C ASP A 713 20.63 26.96 11.37
N PHE A 714 19.92 26.08 10.65
CA PHE A 714 19.41 24.82 11.18
C PHE A 714 20.46 23.72 11.30
N THR A 715 21.74 24.06 11.12
CA THR A 715 22.88 23.20 11.46
C THR A 715 23.50 23.57 12.82
N ASP A 716 23.17 24.73 13.39
CA ASP A 716 23.61 25.13 14.73
C ASP A 716 22.95 24.26 15.82
N GLN A 717 23.77 23.51 16.56
CA GLN A 717 23.33 22.64 17.63
C GLN A 717 22.58 23.40 18.75
N ASN A 718 22.92 24.67 19.02
CA ASN A 718 22.22 25.48 20.02
C ASN A 718 20.78 25.81 19.60
N LEU A 719 20.56 26.04 18.30
CA LEU A 719 19.22 26.24 17.77
C LEU A 719 18.46 24.91 17.81
N ILE A 720 19.06 23.82 17.30
CA ILE A 720 18.46 22.48 17.31
C ILE A 720 18.06 22.05 18.72
N ASP A 721 18.89 22.28 19.74
CA ASP A 721 18.61 21.92 21.13
C ASP A 721 17.37 22.64 21.68
N LYS A 722 17.15 23.91 21.30
CA LYS A 722 15.94 24.64 21.65
C LYS A 722 14.72 24.05 20.94
N LEU A 723 14.84 23.72 19.66
CA LEU A 723 13.73 23.25 18.82
C LEU A 723 13.31 21.81 19.10
N LYS A 724 14.24 20.96 19.53
CA LYS A 724 13.99 19.54 19.81
C LYS A 724 13.39 19.26 21.19
N THR A 725 13.34 20.28 22.06
CA THR A 725 12.91 20.15 23.46
C THR A 725 11.39 20.20 23.58
N PRO A 726 10.72 19.10 23.98
CA PRO A 726 9.27 19.05 24.12
C PRO A 726 8.78 19.65 25.44
N LYS A 727 7.48 19.91 25.52
CA LYS A 727 6.81 20.36 26.74
C LYS A 727 6.97 19.33 27.87
N THR A 728 7.43 19.75 29.05
CA THR A 728 7.61 18.88 30.22
C THR A 728 6.80 19.39 31.42
N SER A 729 5.96 18.54 32.01
CA SER A 729 5.12 18.87 33.19
C SER A 729 4.33 20.17 33.06
N GLY A 730 3.84 20.49 31.86
CA GLY A 730 3.07 21.72 31.62
C GLY A 730 3.89 22.92 31.13
N LEU A 731 5.22 22.92 31.31
CA LEU A 731 6.12 24.01 30.93
C LEU A 731 6.77 23.75 29.57
N ASP A 732 6.88 24.81 28.77
CA ASP A 732 7.43 24.74 27.41
C ASP A 732 8.26 26.02 27.12
N PRO A 733 9.55 26.02 27.48
CA PRO A 733 10.39 27.23 27.43
C PRO A 733 10.72 27.69 26.00
N HIS A 734 10.52 26.84 24.99
CA HIS A 734 10.88 27.14 23.60
C HIS A 734 9.67 27.24 22.67
N LYS A 735 8.45 27.21 23.23
CA LYS A 735 7.19 27.29 22.48
C LYS A 735 7.15 28.46 21.51
N GLU A 736 7.49 29.65 21.98
CA GLU A 736 7.42 30.86 21.16
C GLU A 736 8.45 30.85 20.03
N LYS A 737 9.64 30.28 20.22
CA LYS A 737 10.61 30.11 19.14
C LYS A 737 10.14 29.10 18.08
N ARG A 738 9.51 27.99 18.50
CA ARG A 738 8.92 27.03 17.55
C ARG A 738 7.74 27.63 16.78
N ARG A 739 6.90 28.44 17.45
CA ARG A 739 5.80 29.19 16.81
C ARG A 739 6.29 30.26 15.85
N GLU A 740 7.34 30.98 16.20
CA GLU A 740 8.01 31.94 15.31
C GLU A 740 8.47 31.25 14.02
N ILE A 741 9.19 30.14 14.12
CA ILE A 741 9.63 29.37 12.95
C ILE A 741 8.44 28.82 12.18
N PHE A 742 7.47 28.22 12.85
CA PHE A 742 6.27 27.68 12.20
C PHE A 742 5.50 28.76 11.41
N SER A 743 5.42 29.98 11.94
CA SER A 743 4.74 31.10 11.27
C SER A 743 5.41 31.56 9.97
N LYS A 744 6.64 31.12 9.70
CA LYS A 744 7.33 31.39 8.43
C LYS A 744 6.88 30.46 7.30
N PHE A 745 6.32 29.29 7.60
CA PHE A 745 5.91 28.35 6.56
C PHE A 745 4.57 28.75 5.94
N HIS A 746 4.49 28.61 4.61
CA HIS A 746 3.23 28.79 3.89
C HIS A 746 2.25 27.65 4.23
N SER A 747 1.00 28.03 4.55
CA SER A 747 -0.03 27.11 5.02
C SER A 747 -0.90 26.61 3.86
N PRO A 748 -1.31 25.33 3.83
CA PRO A 748 -2.23 24.83 2.80
C PRO A 748 -3.65 25.37 2.94
N TYR A 749 -3.94 26.14 3.99
CA TYR A 749 -5.23 26.76 4.27
C TYR A 749 -5.30 28.25 3.91
N GLU A 750 -4.19 28.85 3.46
CA GLU A 750 -4.15 30.26 3.06
C GLU A 750 -4.73 30.42 1.65
N ASP A 751 -5.49 31.50 1.43
CA ASP A 751 -6.11 31.88 0.16
C ASP A 751 -5.24 32.84 -0.67
N LYS A 752 -4.06 33.16 -0.16
CA LYS A 752 -3.07 34.06 -0.75
C LYS A 752 -1.66 33.52 -0.49
N CYS A 753 -0.73 33.79 -1.38
CA CYS A 753 0.67 33.48 -1.16
C CYS A 753 1.47 34.70 -0.68
N ASP A 754 2.50 34.44 0.12
CA ASP A 754 3.59 35.39 0.41
C ASP A 754 4.92 34.76 -0.09
N PRO A 755 5.59 35.36 -1.08
CA PRO A 755 6.84 34.83 -1.63
C PRO A 755 8.01 34.81 -0.65
N HIS A 756 7.87 35.45 0.52
CA HIS A 756 8.85 35.41 1.60
C HIS A 756 8.60 34.28 2.62
N GLN A 757 7.50 33.53 2.50
CA GLN A 757 7.24 32.36 3.32
C GLN A 757 8.05 31.14 2.86
N TRP A 758 8.41 30.31 3.83
CA TRP A 758 9.21 29.11 3.63
C TRP A 758 8.37 28.00 3.00
N PRO A 759 8.97 27.22 2.09
CA PRO A 759 10.42 27.06 1.87
C PRO A 759 11.07 28.04 0.88
N LEU A 760 10.45 29.14 0.45
CA LEU A 760 10.98 30.05 -0.59
C LEU A 760 11.10 29.38 -1.96
N LEU A 761 10.16 28.49 -2.27
CA LEU A 761 10.06 27.82 -3.55
C LEU A 761 8.80 28.24 -4.29
N TYR A 762 8.84 28.23 -5.63
CA TYR A 762 7.64 28.40 -6.45
C TYR A 762 6.70 27.20 -6.30
N GLY A 763 5.42 27.42 -6.58
CA GLY A 763 4.38 26.39 -6.60
C GLY A 763 3.94 26.03 -8.02
N ASP A 764 2.94 25.15 -8.11
CA ASP A 764 2.52 24.49 -9.35
C ASP A 764 1.87 25.42 -10.38
N SER A 765 1.39 26.60 -9.98
CA SER A 765 0.72 27.55 -10.88
C SER A 765 1.52 28.82 -11.16
N PHE A 766 2.78 28.89 -10.68
CA PHE A 766 3.57 30.10 -10.86
C PHE A 766 3.74 30.46 -12.35
N GLY A 767 3.47 31.73 -12.69
CA GLY A 767 3.54 32.21 -14.06
C GLY A 767 2.24 32.05 -14.84
N GLU A 768 1.23 31.39 -14.30
CA GLU A 768 -0.10 31.28 -14.89
C GLU A 768 -0.90 32.57 -14.64
N VAL A 769 -0.58 33.62 -15.40
CA VAL A 769 -1.29 34.91 -15.38
C VAL A 769 -2.37 34.97 -16.46
N GLY A 770 -3.51 35.60 -16.13
CA GLY A 770 -4.55 35.92 -17.12
C GLY A 770 -4.05 36.89 -18.19
N ASP A 771 -4.81 37.05 -19.28
CA ASP A 771 -4.44 37.79 -20.51
C ASP A 771 -4.14 39.31 -20.35
N ASP A 772 -3.89 39.81 -19.13
CA ASP A 772 -3.48 41.19 -18.87
C ASP A 772 -1.95 41.33 -18.92
N GLU A 773 -1.44 41.92 -20.00
CA GLU A 773 -0.01 42.21 -20.24
C GLU A 773 0.63 43.12 -19.16
N THR A 774 -0.15 43.67 -18.22
CA THR A 774 0.35 44.46 -17.07
C THR A 774 0.53 43.63 -15.79
N SER A 775 0.16 42.35 -15.79
CA SER A 775 0.26 41.47 -14.63
C SER A 775 1.67 40.87 -14.46
N HIS A 776 2.14 40.77 -13.22
CA HIS A 776 3.42 40.15 -12.85
C HIS A 776 3.26 38.62 -12.78
N LEU A 777 4.36 37.85 -12.99
CA LEU A 777 4.27 36.38 -13.10
C LEU A 777 3.75 35.73 -11.81
N LEU A 778 4.14 36.24 -10.65
CA LEU A 778 3.58 35.84 -9.35
C LEU A 778 2.31 36.63 -9.01
N ASN A 779 1.22 35.90 -8.80
CA ASN A 779 -0.06 36.39 -8.32
C ASN A 779 -0.24 36.10 -6.83
N ILE A 780 -0.09 37.14 -5.99
CA ILE A 780 -0.26 37.02 -4.52
C ILE A 780 -1.64 36.53 -4.07
N ASN A 781 -2.67 36.64 -4.93
CA ASN A 781 -4.01 36.13 -4.62
C ASN A 781 -4.18 34.66 -5.04
N ASN A 782 -3.13 34.01 -5.53
CA ASN A 782 -3.11 32.60 -5.83
C ASN A 782 -2.14 31.86 -4.88
N PRO A 783 -2.65 31.06 -3.93
CA PRO A 783 -1.79 30.36 -2.97
C PRO A 783 -0.92 29.28 -3.64
N GLN A 784 -1.22 28.85 -4.87
CA GLN A 784 -0.47 27.81 -5.58
C GLN A 784 0.75 28.33 -6.36
N ASP A 785 1.00 29.65 -6.37
CA ASP A 785 2.18 30.25 -7.02
C ASP A 785 3.46 30.06 -6.19
N VAL A 786 3.33 29.70 -4.91
CA VAL A 786 4.46 29.34 -4.04
C VAL A 786 4.22 27.96 -3.44
N PHE A 787 5.30 27.30 -3.04
CA PHE A 787 5.21 26.01 -2.38
C PHE A 787 4.45 26.15 -1.05
N SER A 788 3.46 25.27 -0.84
CA SER A 788 2.77 25.11 0.44
C SER A 788 3.09 23.77 1.09
N LEU A 789 3.12 23.72 2.43
CA LEU A 789 3.20 22.44 3.13
C LEU A 789 1.99 21.56 2.78
N SER A 790 2.18 20.25 2.61
CA SER A 790 1.05 19.33 2.56
C SER A 790 0.26 19.32 3.87
N TYR A 791 -1.00 18.88 3.82
CA TYR A 791 -1.85 18.81 5.01
C TYR A 791 -1.23 17.96 6.13
N ILE A 792 -0.63 16.81 5.77
CA ILE A 792 0.08 15.95 6.72
C ILE A 792 1.26 16.70 7.35
N ARG A 793 2.13 17.30 6.53
CA ARG A 793 3.34 17.97 7.02
C ARG A 793 3.02 19.22 7.83
N TYR A 794 2.03 20.01 7.40
CA TYR A 794 1.51 21.13 8.18
C TYR A 794 1.01 20.66 9.55
N SER A 795 0.31 19.52 9.62
CA SER A 795 -0.15 18.96 10.89
C SER A 795 1.01 18.58 11.82
N TRP A 796 2.11 18.06 11.27
CA TRP A 796 3.32 17.73 12.04
C TRP A 796 3.99 18.98 12.59
N PHE A 797 4.22 19.99 11.74
CA PHE A 797 4.79 21.26 12.14
C PHE A 797 3.91 21.99 13.16
N LYS A 798 2.59 21.92 13.03
CA LYS A 798 1.65 22.50 14.00
C LYS A 798 1.76 21.82 15.36
N LYS A 799 1.78 20.49 15.40
CA LYS A 799 1.95 19.70 16.63
C LYS A 799 3.29 19.99 17.29
N TRP A 800 4.37 20.05 16.52
CA TRP A 800 5.69 20.46 16.99
C TRP A 800 5.69 21.87 17.60
N ALA A 801 5.11 22.85 16.89
CA ALA A 801 4.99 24.22 17.38
C ALA A 801 4.18 24.32 18.70
N ASP A 802 3.13 23.51 18.84
CA ASP A 802 2.30 23.46 20.04
C ASP A 802 2.92 22.70 21.21
N GLY A 803 3.98 21.93 20.97
CA GLY A 803 4.66 21.09 21.97
C GLY A 803 4.11 19.66 22.09
N ASP A 804 3.27 19.22 21.13
CA ASP A 804 2.70 17.86 21.02
C ASP A 804 3.58 16.95 20.15
N PHE A 805 4.81 16.71 20.59
CA PHE A 805 5.78 15.90 19.87
C PHE A 805 6.75 15.22 20.85
N VAL A 806 7.50 14.23 20.36
CA VAL A 806 8.68 13.69 21.05
C VAL A 806 9.94 14.09 20.30
N THR A 807 11.06 14.22 21.03
CA THR A 807 12.35 14.43 20.37
C THR A 807 12.62 13.32 19.36
N GLY A 808 12.32 12.06 19.70
CA GLY A 808 12.64 10.90 18.88
C GLY A 808 14.13 10.55 18.93
N LEU A 809 14.51 9.49 18.21
CA LEU A 809 15.91 9.15 17.98
C LEU A 809 16.32 9.61 16.57
N PRO A 810 17.58 10.03 16.36
CA PRO A 810 18.09 10.24 15.02
C PRO A 810 17.94 8.97 14.19
N SER A 811 17.59 9.13 12.91
CA SER A 811 17.63 8.01 11.97
C SER A 811 19.04 7.42 11.93
N PRO A 812 19.18 6.08 11.89
CA PRO A 812 20.49 5.45 11.76
C PRO A 812 21.15 5.88 10.44
N ILE A 813 22.46 6.17 10.50
CA ILE A 813 23.26 6.55 9.34
C ILE A 813 23.93 5.29 8.81
N TYR A 814 23.71 4.99 7.52
CA TYR A 814 24.32 3.85 6.84
C TYR A 814 25.16 4.33 5.65
N ALA A 815 26.45 4.53 5.90
CA ALA A 815 27.42 4.89 4.86
C ALA A 815 27.66 3.78 3.83
N SER A 816 27.31 2.53 4.16
CA SER A 816 27.33 1.40 3.22
C SER A 816 26.03 0.62 3.37
N PHE A 817 25.49 0.16 2.24
CA PHE A 817 24.28 -0.65 2.18
C PHE A 817 24.44 -1.98 2.93
N ASP A 818 25.63 -2.58 2.90
CA ASP A 818 25.90 -3.85 3.58
C ASP A 818 25.76 -3.77 5.11
N ASN A 819 25.75 -2.55 5.67
CA ASN A 819 25.53 -2.32 7.10
C ASN A 819 24.05 -2.17 7.47
N VAL A 820 23.15 -2.11 6.48
CA VAL A 820 21.70 -2.03 6.72
C VAL A 820 21.23 -3.42 7.17
N PRO A 821 20.46 -3.52 8.28
CA PRO A 821 19.89 -4.80 8.72
C PRO A 821 19.07 -5.45 7.60
N ILE A 822 19.18 -6.78 7.44
CA ILE A 822 18.59 -7.52 6.31
C ILE A 822 17.08 -7.27 6.13
N ASN A 823 16.34 -7.08 7.23
CA ASN A 823 14.91 -6.78 7.19
C ASN A 823 14.59 -5.36 6.72
N ASP A 824 15.52 -4.42 6.91
CA ASP A 824 15.37 -3.00 6.54
C ASP A 824 15.92 -2.72 5.13
N GLN A 825 16.74 -3.63 4.59
CA GLN A 825 17.39 -3.49 3.28
C GLN A 825 16.41 -3.19 2.14
N PRO A 826 15.27 -3.90 1.96
CA PRO A 826 14.34 -3.59 0.88
C PRO A 826 13.73 -2.19 0.98
N ALA A 827 13.29 -1.78 2.18
CA ALA A 827 12.71 -0.46 2.41
C ALA A 827 13.76 0.65 2.27
N MET A 828 15.02 0.39 2.66
CA MET A 828 16.12 1.31 2.45
C MET A 828 16.39 1.53 0.95
N LEU A 829 16.36 0.48 0.11
CA LEU A 829 16.50 0.64 -1.34
C LEU A 829 15.37 1.47 -1.93
N ASP A 830 14.12 1.17 -1.54
CA ASP A 830 12.93 1.91 -1.98
C ASP A 830 13.05 3.41 -1.61
N LYS A 831 13.54 3.69 -0.39
CA LYS A 831 13.81 5.05 0.08
C LYS A 831 14.94 5.72 -0.69
N ALA A 832 16.12 5.10 -0.72
CA ALA A 832 17.34 5.67 -1.25
C ALA A 832 17.19 6.09 -2.73
N ALA A 833 16.51 5.25 -3.53
CA ALA A 833 16.28 5.53 -4.94
C ALA A 833 15.52 6.85 -5.16
N LEU A 834 14.56 7.17 -4.29
CA LEU A 834 13.67 8.34 -4.42
C LEU A 834 14.04 9.49 -3.48
N HIS A 835 14.94 9.28 -2.52
CA HIS A 835 15.34 10.29 -1.53
C HIS A 835 16.08 11.46 -2.17
N PHE A 836 16.88 11.16 -3.21
CA PHE A 836 17.61 12.15 -3.99
C PHE A 836 16.85 12.56 -5.24
N CYS A 837 15.51 12.47 -5.24
CA CYS A 837 14.61 12.95 -6.30
C CYS A 837 13.77 14.12 -5.76
N LEU A 838 13.44 15.09 -6.62
CA LEU A 838 12.67 16.25 -6.20
C LEU A 838 11.19 15.94 -6.14
N ALA A 839 10.51 16.61 -5.22
CA ALA A 839 9.08 16.81 -5.24
C ALA A 839 8.82 18.31 -5.30
N ASP A 840 7.84 18.71 -6.10
CA ASP A 840 7.28 20.06 -6.20
C ASP A 840 8.27 21.21 -6.54
N ALA A 841 7.83 22.30 -7.16
CA ALA A 841 6.59 22.39 -7.92
C ALA A 841 6.55 21.32 -9.03
N PHE A 842 5.35 21.01 -9.51
CA PHE A 842 5.18 20.21 -10.73
C PHE A 842 4.89 21.13 -11.91
N HIS A 843 5.92 21.89 -12.27
CA HIS A 843 5.87 22.93 -13.30
C HIS A 843 7.07 22.82 -14.29
N PRO A 844 7.32 21.67 -14.95
CA PRO A 844 6.63 20.39 -14.97
C PRO A 844 7.44 19.34 -14.18
N GLY A 845 8.31 19.76 -13.25
CA GLY A 845 9.20 18.90 -12.46
C GLY A 845 10.61 18.72 -13.06
N CYS A 846 11.45 17.90 -12.41
CA CYS A 846 12.80 17.55 -12.90
C CYS A 846 12.89 16.09 -13.35
N GLU A 847 12.61 15.16 -12.44
CA GLU A 847 12.59 13.72 -12.73
C GLU A 847 11.25 13.26 -13.30
N LEU A 848 10.19 13.58 -12.55
CA LEU A 848 8.80 13.22 -12.79
C LEU A 848 7.91 14.41 -12.44
N THR A 849 6.61 14.29 -12.71
CA THR A 849 5.63 15.37 -12.52
C THR A 849 4.37 14.94 -11.79
N TRP A 850 3.39 15.83 -11.67
CA TRP A 850 2.20 15.72 -10.84
C TRP A 850 1.44 14.37 -10.89
N PRO A 851 1.37 13.59 -11.99
CA PRO A 851 0.70 12.30 -11.97
C PRO A 851 1.24 11.36 -10.89
N VAL A 852 2.51 11.48 -10.50
CA VAL A 852 3.08 10.64 -9.43
C VAL A 852 2.43 10.84 -8.07
N ARG A 853 1.70 11.95 -7.85
CA ARG A 853 0.91 12.16 -6.62
C ARG A 853 -0.53 11.63 -6.71
N GLN A 854 -0.87 10.94 -7.79
CA GLN A 854 -2.14 10.23 -7.95
C GLN A 854 -2.03 8.80 -7.40
N ALA A 855 -2.83 8.50 -6.37
CA ALA A 855 -2.81 7.18 -5.72
C ALA A 855 -3.17 6.03 -6.69
N SER A 856 -3.95 6.30 -7.74
CA SER A 856 -4.37 5.32 -8.75
C SER A 856 -3.24 4.74 -9.61
N ILE A 857 -2.06 5.38 -9.60
CA ILE A 857 -0.85 4.87 -10.26
C ILE A 857 -0.24 3.70 -9.49
N TYR A 858 -0.58 3.51 -8.21
CA TYR A 858 0.08 2.53 -7.34
C TYR A 858 -0.85 1.36 -7.02
N ARG A 859 -0.32 0.13 -7.09
CA ARG A 859 -1.02 -1.09 -6.63
C ARG A 859 -0.75 -1.40 -5.14
N ALA A 860 0.37 -0.90 -4.63
CA ALA A 860 0.82 -0.98 -3.24
C ALA A 860 1.86 0.13 -3.01
N PRO A 861 2.25 0.45 -1.76
CA PRO A 861 3.27 1.46 -1.50
C PRO A 861 4.54 1.23 -2.33
N PHE A 862 4.92 2.24 -3.11
CA PHE A 862 6.11 2.24 -3.97
C PHE A 862 6.09 1.15 -5.06
N ARG A 863 4.90 0.68 -5.46
CA ARG A 863 4.69 -0.29 -6.54
C ARG A 863 3.75 0.25 -7.60
N ILE A 864 4.29 0.56 -8.78
CA ILE A 864 3.52 1.06 -9.93
C ILE A 864 2.54 0.00 -10.42
N ARG A 865 1.30 0.37 -10.67
CA ARG A 865 0.29 -0.47 -11.33
C ARG A 865 0.63 -0.54 -12.82
N GLU A 866 1.10 -1.69 -13.29
CA GLU A 866 1.44 -1.89 -14.71
C GLU A 866 0.17 -2.08 -15.55
N ALA A 867 0.11 -1.44 -16.72
CA ALA A 867 -1.00 -1.55 -17.66
C ALA A 867 -0.87 -2.79 -18.57
N ASN A 868 -1.98 -3.48 -18.79
CA ASN A 868 -2.11 -4.44 -19.88
C ASN A 868 -2.16 -3.72 -21.24
N ALA A 869 -1.95 -4.47 -22.32
CA ALA A 869 -1.89 -3.91 -23.67
C ALA A 869 -3.18 -3.16 -24.09
N ASP A 870 -4.34 -3.58 -23.57
CA ASP A 870 -5.65 -2.97 -23.79
C ASP A 870 -5.96 -1.77 -22.88
N GLU A 871 -5.11 -1.52 -21.87
CA GLU A 871 -5.20 -0.38 -20.95
C GLU A 871 -4.28 0.79 -21.37
N ILE A 872 -3.50 0.64 -22.45
CA ILE A 872 -2.58 1.67 -22.93
C ILE A 872 -3.37 2.80 -23.61
N ASP A 873 -3.53 3.90 -22.89
CA ASP A 873 -4.09 5.15 -23.42
C ASP A 873 -3.10 5.82 -24.38
N VAL A 874 -3.52 6.01 -25.64
CA VAL A 874 -2.77 6.70 -26.69
C VAL A 874 -3.68 7.80 -27.25
N PRO A 875 -3.33 9.09 -27.11
CA PRO A 875 -4.22 10.18 -27.51
C PRO A 875 -4.44 10.23 -29.01
N GLU A 876 -5.66 10.54 -29.44
CA GLU A 876 -5.96 10.81 -30.85
C GLU A 876 -5.32 12.13 -31.31
N GLN A 877 -5.10 12.32 -32.62
CA GLN A 877 -4.34 13.46 -33.20
C GLN A 877 -4.85 14.86 -32.82
N HIS A 878 -6.13 14.98 -32.44
CA HIS A 878 -6.74 16.24 -32.04
C HIS A 878 -7.41 16.15 -30.68
N GLU A 879 -7.07 15.13 -29.90
CA GLU A 879 -7.56 14.99 -28.54
C GLU A 879 -7.00 16.09 -27.65
N GLN A 880 -7.75 16.41 -26.61
CA GLN A 880 -7.40 17.41 -25.62
C GLN A 880 -7.43 16.78 -24.23
N PHE A 881 -6.55 17.26 -23.36
CA PHE A 881 -6.51 16.88 -21.95
C PHE A 881 -6.87 18.08 -21.09
N GLU A 882 -7.85 17.90 -20.22
CA GLU A 882 -8.48 18.95 -19.41
C GLU A 882 -8.61 18.52 -17.95
N TYR A 883 -8.98 19.45 -17.08
CA TYR A 883 -9.10 19.22 -15.63
C TYR A 883 -10.01 18.03 -15.29
N MET A 884 -11.17 17.89 -15.96
CA MET A 884 -12.04 16.72 -15.76
C MET A 884 -11.39 15.38 -16.15
N ALA A 885 -10.54 15.36 -17.18
CA ALA A 885 -9.79 14.17 -17.56
C ALA A 885 -8.78 13.77 -16.47
N ALA A 886 -8.15 14.75 -15.82
CA ALA A 886 -7.23 14.51 -14.71
C ALA A 886 -7.88 13.92 -13.45
N HIS A 887 -9.21 13.99 -13.35
CA HIS A 887 -9.98 13.39 -12.25
C HIS A 887 -10.69 12.10 -12.65
N THR A 888 -10.36 11.57 -13.84
CA THR A 888 -10.88 10.30 -14.36
C THR A 888 -9.76 9.25 -14.33
N PRO A 889 -9.88 8.15 -13.56
CA PRO A 889 -8.79 7.20 -13.30
C PRO A 889 -8.13 6.54 -14.52
N ASP A 890 -8.76 6.55 -15.70
CA ASP A 890 -8.33 5.77 -16.87
C ASP A 890 -7.73 6.60 -18.01
N ARG A 891 -7.49 7.91 -17.81
CA ARG A 891 -6.85 8.82 -18.79
C ARG A 891 -5.34 8.98 -18.58
N GLY A 892 -4.66 7.84 -18.42
CA GLY A 892 -3.22 7.82 -18.17
C GLY A 892 -2.77 8.11 -16.73
N LEU A 893 -3.71 8.29 -15.80
CA LEU A 893 -3.47 8.44 -14.36
C LEU A 893 -3.75 7.16 -13.56
N GLY A 894 -4.02 6.06 -14.27
CA GLY A 894 -4.28 4.75 -13.71
C GLY A 894 -3.08 3.82 -13.88
N ALA A 895 -3.33 2.64 -14.46
CA ALA A 895 -2.25 1.70 -14.76
C ALA A 895 -1.30 2.32 -15.80
N GLN A 896 0.00 2.12 -15.63
CA GLN A 896 1.04 2.77 -16.42
C GLN A 896 1.59 1.78 -17.46
N PRO A 897 1.64 2.17 -18.75
CA PRO A 897 2.42 1.46 -19.76
C PRO A 897 3.91 1.82 -19.61
N PRO A 898 4.85 1.07 -20.23
CA PRO A 898 6.20 1.56 -20.46
C PRO A 898 6.17 2.95 -21.09
N GLY A 899 6.96 3.89 -20.55
CA GLY A 899 6.94 5.31 -20.92
C GLY A 899 5.81 6.13 -20.29
N GLY A 900 5.01 5.54 -19.39
CA GLY A 900 3.82 6.14 -18.79
C GLY A 900 4.12 7.23 -17.76
N LEU A 901 5.23 7.11 -17.02
CA LEU A 901 5.61 8.08 -15.99
C LEU A 901 6.27 9.33 -16.57
N THR A 902 7.15 9.17 -17.57
CA THR A 902 7.98 10.26 -18.11
C THR A 902 7.35 11.00 -19.29
N ARG A 903 6.27 10.47 -19.89
CA ARG A 903 5.60 11.12 -21.05
C ARG A 903 5.10 12.53 -20.79
N TRP A 904 4.82 12.85 -19.53
CA TRP A 904 4.33 14.15 -19.07
C TRP A 904 5.41 15.22 -19.00
N MET A 905 6.68 14.83 -18.97
CA MET A 905 7.80 15.77 -18.84
C MET A 905 8.01 16.54 -20.14
N ALA A 906 8.75 17.65 -20.05
CA ALA A 906 9.17 18.42 -21.22
C ALA A 906 9.98 17.61 -22.24
N LEU A 907 9.93 18.10 -23.47
CA LEU A 907 10.53 17.49 -24.64
C LEU A 907 11.25 18.55 -25.51
N PRO A 908 12.58 18.43 -25.66
CA PRO A 908 13.49 17.64 -24.82
C PRO A 908 13.65 18.22 -23.41
N TRP A 909 14.03 17.38 -22.44
CA TRP A 909 14.26 17.78 -21.03
C TRP A 909 15.31 18.90 -20.84
N HIS A 910 16.25 19.03 -21.78
CA HIS A 910 17.29 20.06 -21.77
C HIS A 910 16.72 21.48 -21.70
N GLY A 911 15.59 21.73 -22.37
CA GLY A 911 14.96 23.04 -22.38
C GLY A 911 14.50 23.50 -21.00
N ASP A 912 13.88 22.59 -20.25
CA ASP A 912 13.48 22.84 -18.86
C ASP A 912 14.70 23.09 -17.96
N THR A 913 15.78 22.30 -18.12
CA THR A 913 16.99 22.49 -17.31
C THR A 913 17.64 23.85 -17.56
N ALA A 914 17.68 24.30 -18.81
CA ALA A 914 18.22 25.63 -19.17
C ALA A 914 17.40 26.79 -18.57
N ARG A 915 16.09 26.54 -18.33
CA ARG A 915 15.14 27.55 -17.85
C ARG A 915 14.76 27.40 -16.40
N CYS A 916 15.10 26.34 -15.67
CA CYS A 916 14.83 26.18 -14.24
C CYS A 916 15.73 27.08 -13.37
N ARG A 917 15.19 28.18 -12.85
CA ARG A 917 15.94 29.24 -12.15
C ARG A 917 15.21 29.72 -10.89
N ALA A 918 15.51 30.95 -10.47
CA ALA A 918 14.91 31.65 -9.34
C ALA A 918 14.73 33.14 -9.67
N GLY A 919 13.95 33.84 -8.84
CA GLY A 919 13.81 35.31 -8.90
C GLY A 919 13.20 35.81 -10.21
N TYR A 920 12.16 35.13 -10.72
CA TYR A 920 11.54 35.50 -12.00
C TYR A 920 10.84 36.85 -12.00
N ASP A 921 10.47 37.35 -10.83
CA ASP A 921 9.84 38.65 -10.60
C ASP A 921 10.77 39.60 -9.84
N ALA A 922 12.09 39.50 -10.03
CA ALA A 922 13.06 40.38 -9.35
C ALA A 922 12.82 41.87 -9.63
N ASP A 923 12.36 42.21 -10.84
CA ASP A 923 12.07 43.58 -11.27
C ASP A 923 10.66 44.06 -10.86
N ASN A 924 9.90 43.26 -10.10
CA ASN A 924 8.58 43.63 -9.63
C ASN A 924 8.66 44.81 -8.64
N PRO A 925 7.81 45.85 -8.75
CA PRO A 925 7.77 46.98 -7.81
C PRO A 925 7.55 46.58 -6.33
N ALA A 926 6.91 45.44 -6.09
CA ALA A 926 6.71 44.86 -4.75
C ALA A 926 7.97 44.14 -4.21
N ASN A 927 8.99 43.95 -5.06
CA ASN A 927 10.29 43.35 -4.75
C ASN A 927 10.20 42.00 -4.03
N TYR A 928 9.80 40.97 -4.77
CA TYR A 928 9.66 39.61 -4.24
C TYR A 928 10.98 38.87 -4.03
N GLY A 929 12.11 39.45 -4.47
CA GLY A 929 13.47 38.94 -4.24
C GLY A 929 14.21 38.57 -5.53
N GLU A 930 15.51 38.89 -5.58
CA GLU A 930 16.38 38.60 -6.74
C GLU A 930 16.76 37.12 -6.84
N TYR A 931 16.81 36.42 -5.71
CA TYR A 931 17.34 35.05 -5.62
C TYR A 931 16.31 33.99 -5.21
N THR A 932 15.15 34.42 -4.74
CA THR A 932 14.03 33.59 -4.28
C THR A 932 12.71 34.29 -4.61
N PRO A 933 11.60 33.55 -4.83
CA PRO A 933 11.50 32.09 -4.78
C PRO A 933 12.31 31.38 -5.88
N ALA A 934 12.58 30.09 -5.69
CA ALA A 934 13.31 29.25 -6.64
C ALA A 934 12.47 28.02 -7.03
N TYR A 935 12.71 27.44 -8.22
CA TYR A 935 12.10 26.15 -8.56
C TYR A 935 12.84 25.00 -7.85
N TRP A 936 13.96 24.54 -8.42
CA TRP A 936 14.62 23.30 -8.01
C TRP A 936 16.13 23.44 -7.82
N PRO A 937 16.60 24.33 -6.93
CA PRO A 937 18.03 24.59 -6.77
C PRO A 937 18.85 23.34 -6.35
N ALA A 938 18.24 22.36 -5.69
CA ALA A 938 18.89 21.09 -5.34
C ALA A 938 19.20 20.17 -6.53
N ARG A 939 18.59 20.38 -7.70
CA ARG A 939 18.90 19.61 -8.92
C ARG A 939 19.52 20.43 -10.01
N VAL A 940 19.04 21.65 -10.17
CA VAL A 940 19.54 22.65 -11.10
C VAL A 940 20.02 23.85 -10.27
N PRO A 941 21.29 23.84 -9.80
CA PRO A 941 21.81 24.92 -8.97
C PRO A 941 21.57 26.29 -9.60
N ASN A 942 21.31 27.29 -8.76
CA ASN A 942 21.12 28.66 -9.24
C ASN A 942 22.36 29.52 -9.01
N HIS A 943 22.86 29.50 -7.77
CA HIS A 943 23.99 30.30 -7.34
C HIS A 943 24.96 29.44 -6.54
N VAL A 944 26.22 29.38 -6.95
CA VAL A 944 27.19 28.40 -6.46
C VAL A 944 28.49 29.05 -6.03
N LEU A 945 29.22 28.37 -5.13
CA LEU A 945 30.61 28.70 -4.81
C LEU A 945 31.52 28.08 -5.88
N THR A 946 32.24 28.90 -6.63
CA THR A 946 33.10 28.40 -7.69
C THR A 946 34.36 27.73 -7.12
N PHE A 947 34.96 26.80 -7.87
CA PHE A 947 36.24 26.22 -7.47
C PHE A 947 37.34 27.28 -7.26
N GLN A 948 37.34 28.36 -8.05
CA GLN A 948 38.31 29.45 -7.92
C GLN A 948 38.11 30.26 -6.62
N ASP A 949 36.86 30.54 -6.25
CA ASP A 949 36.54 31.18 -4.98
C ASP A 949 36.89 30.25 -3.81
N TYR A 950 36.58 28.95 -3.93
CA TYR A 950 36.99 27.94 -2.95
C TYR A 950 38.50 27.93 -2.68
N LEU A 951 39.34 27.96 -3.72
CA LEU A 951 40.79 28.05 -3.57
C LEU A 951 41.23 29.28 -2.77
N THR A 952 40.49 30.39 -2.89
CA THR A 952 40.71 31.59 -2.07
C THR A 952 40.29 31.35 -0.62
N VAL A 953 39.12 30.76 -0.38
CA VAL A 953 38.58 30.45 0.96
C VAL A 953 39.55 29.61 1.80
N ILE A 954 40.18 28.59 1.20
CA ILE A 954 41.13 27.70 1.91
C ILE A 954 42.59 28.18 1.87
N SER A 955 42.85 29.36 1.29
CA SER A 955 44.20 29.90 1.17
C SER A 955 44.69 30.55 2.48
N ARG A 956 45.95 31.01 2.48
CA ARG A 956 46.55 31.82 3.55
C ARG A 956 46.31 33.33 3.40
N GLN A 957 45.33 33.74 2.59
CA GLN A 957 44.95 35.15 2.45
C GLN A 957 44.29 35.69 3.73
N SER A 958 44.00 37.00 3.77
CA SER A 958 43.39 37.61 4.95
C SER A 958 42.00 37.00 5.22
N PRO A 959 41.56 36.91 6.49
CA PRO A 959 40.20 36.45 6.81
C PRO A 959 39.10 37.20 6.05
N THR A 960 39.30 38.50 5.81
CA THR A 960 38.37 39.34 5.04
C THR A 960 38.28 38.90 3.57
N ASP A 961 39.41 38.67 2.89
CA ASP A 961 39.41 38.24 1.50
C ASP A 961 38.83 36.83 1.35
N ARG A 962 39.15 35.94 2.31
CA ARG A 962 38.62 34.57 2.36
C ARG A 962 37.10 34.57 2.57
N MET A 963 36.59 35.40 3.46
CA MET A 963 35.15 35.54 3.69
C MET A 963 34.44 36.16 2.47
N ALA A 964 35.03 37.19 1.85
CA ALA A 964 34.48 37.79 0.63
C ALA A 964 34.39 36.77 -0.52
N ALA A 965 35.38 35.88 -0.65
CA ALA A 965 35.32 34.76 -1.60
C ALA A 965 34.24 33.72 -1.24
N PHE A 966 34.08 33.41 0.06
CA PHE A 966 33.04 32.48 0.52
C PHE A 966 31.61 33.01 0.30
N GLU A 967 31.41 34.32 0.44
CA GLU A 967 30.13 34.99 0.21
C GLU A 967 29.84 35.22 -1.28
N ASN A 968 30.85 35.18 -2.16
CA ASN A 968 30.69 35.37 -3.60
C ASN A 968 30.02 34.15 -4.27
N ARG A 969 28.70 34.22 -4.49
CA ARG A 969 27.93 33.18 -5.20
C ARG A 969 27.72 33.55 -6.66
N LYS A 970 28.22 32.73 -7.60
CA LYS A 970 28.10 32.94 -9.05
C LYS A 970 26.88 32.22 -9.62
N LYS A 971 26.26 32.80 -10.64
CA LYS A 971 25.15 32.17 -11.39
C LYS A 971 25.64 30.89 -12.07
N TRP A 972 24.93 29.78 -11.89
CA TRP A 972 25.29 28.49 -12.47
C TRP A 972 25.11 28.45 -14.00
N TRP A 973 24.06 29.10 -14.51
CA TRP A 973 23.72 29.18 -15.94
C TRP A 973 24.55 30.18 -16.76
N ARG A 974 25.59 30.78 -16.17
CA ARG A 974 26.40 31.86 -16.78
C ARG A 974 27.05 31.49 -18.13
N SER A 975 27.17 30.21 -18.43
CA SER A 975 27.78 29.70 -19.67
C SER A 975 26.78 29.40 -20.79
N LEU A 976 25.46 29.48 -20.53
CA LEU A 976 24.44 29.06 -21.51
C LEU A 976 24.35 29.96 -22.74
N SER A 977 24.60 31.26 -22.59
CA SER A 977 24.71 32.21 -23.69
C SER A 977 25.50 33.45 -23.27
N SER A 978 25.84 34.32 -24.23
CA SER A 978 26.50 35.60 -23.96
C SER A 978 25.64 36.57 -23.14
N ASN A 979 24.31 36.40 -23.19
CA ASN A 979 23.34 37.12 -22.37
C ASN A 979 22.49 36.13 -21.57
N SER A 980 23.17 35.37 -20.69
CA SER A 980 22.59 34.23 -19.98
C SER A 980 21.37 34.53 -19.10
N ASP A 981 21.12 35.80 -18.76
CA ASP A 981 19.94 36.23 -18.00
C ASP A 981 18.72 36.56 -18.88
N SER A 982 18.93 36.76 -20.19
CA SER A 982 17.85 37.05 -21.12
C SER A 982 16.87 35.89 -21.24
N ARG A 983 15.60 36.27 -21.38
CA ARG A 983 14.46 35.36 -21.58
C ARG A 983 13.78 35.55 -22.93
N GLU A 984 14.32 36.44 -23.76
CA GLU A 984 13.83 36.66 -25.11
C GLU A 984 13.88 35.36 -25.93
N PRO A 985 12.88 35.08 -26.78
CA PRO A 985 12.80 33.80 -27.50
C PRO A 985 14.09 33.39 -28.23
N GLY A 986 14.77 34.35 -28.87
CA GLY A 986 16.03 34.09 -29.58
C GLY A 986 17.22 33.77 -28.67
N GLU A 987 17.25 34.28 -27.44
CA GLU A 987 18.25 33.90 -26.43
C GLU A 987 17.87 32.58 -25.75
N ALA A 988 16.58 32.37 -25.49
CA ALA A 988 16.08 31.12 -24.93
C ALA A 988 16.43 29.93 -25.83
N GLU A 989 16.22 30.03 -27.14
CA GLU A 989 16.62 29.01 -28.11
C GLU A 989 18.13 28.71 -28.03
N GLN A 990 18.99 29.73 -27.97
CA GLN A 990 20.43 29.54 -27.84
C GLN A 990 20.81 28.80 -26.55
N GLN A 991 20.18 29.17 -25.43
CA GLN A 991 20.43 28.54 -24.13
C GLN A 991 19.97 27.06 -24.12
N MET A 992 18.81 26.75 -24.71
CA MET A 992 18.31 25.38 -24.84
C MET A 992 19.21 24.54 -25.74
N GLN A 993 19.60 25.07 -26.90
CA GLN A 993 20.53 24.43 -27.82
C GLN A 993 21.90 24.19 -27.17
N TYR A 994 22.39 25.16 -26.39
CA TYR A 994 23.62 24.97 -25.62
C TYR A 994 23.50 23.79 -24.66
N MET A 995 22.40 23.72 -23.88
CA MET A 995 22.15 22.61 -22.96
C MET A 995 22.05 21.27 -23.68
N ILE A 996 21.38 21.18 -24.83
CA ILE A 996 21.30 19.95 -25.64
C ILE A 996 22.69 19.41 -26.02
N HIS A 997 23.62 20.30 -26.38
CA HIS A 997 24.93 19.90 -26.87
C HIS A 997 26.01 19.83 -25.78
N ASN A 998 25.79 20.48 -24.63
CA ASN A 998 26.82 20.71 -23.62
C ASN A 998 26.31 20.53 -22.18
N PHE A 999 25.26 19.74 -21.96
CA PHE A 999 24.77 19.47 -20.60
C PHE A 999 25.89 18.90 -19.71
N ASP A 1000 26.80 18.13 -20.29
CA ASP A 1000 27.96 17.61 -19.60
C ASP A 1000 28.96 18.69 -19.18
N LYS A 1001 28.98 19.87 -19.82
CA LYS A 1001 29.89 20.97 -19.44
C LYS A 1001 29.38 21.80 -18.26
N MET A 1002 28.12 21.59 -17.85
CA MET A 1002 27.54 22.31 -16.71
C MET A 1002 28.21 21.90 -15.38
N GLY A 1003 28.30 22.85 -14.44
CA GLY A 1003 28.96 22.62 -13.16
C GLY A 1003 28.23 21.60 -12.29
N ILE A 1004 28.97 20.76 -11.56
CA ILE A 1004 28.41 19.86 -10.54
C ILE A 1004 28.90 20.32 -9.18
N VAL A 1005 27.98 20.52 -8.23
CA VAL A 1005 28.27 20.97 -6.87
C VAL A 1005 28.58 19.77 -5.99
N LEU A 1006 29.80 19.68 -5.46
CA LEU A 1006 30.32 18.56 -4.68
C LEU A 1006 30.93 19.01 -3.36
N GLN A 1007 30.93 18.13 -2.36
CA GLN A 1007 31.55 18.40 -1.07
C GLN A 1007 33.09 18.49 -1.16
N LYS A 1008 33.67 19.44 -0.42
CA LYS A 1008 35.10 19.64 -0.19
C LYS A 1008 35.35 20.01 1.28
N GLU A 1009 36.59 19.82 1.70
CA GLU A 1009 37.06 20.26 3.02
C GLU A 1009 37.07 21.79 3.10
N GLY A 1010 36.50 22.32 4.17
CA GLY A 1010 36.51 23.74 4.51
C GLY A 1010 37.69 24.12 5.41
N PRO A 1011 37.90 25.43 5.64
CA PRO A 1011 38.92 25.90 6.56
C PRO A 1011 38.54 25.64 8.02
N THR A 1012 39.49 25.18 8.84
CA THR A 1012 39.29 24.96 10.28
C THR A 1012 39.56 26.20 11.13
N ASP A 1013 40.05 27.27 10.52
CA ASP A 1013 40.55 28.49 11.17
C ASP A 1013 39.70 29.74 10.89
N LEU A 1014 38.60 29.61 10.13
CA LEU A 1014 37.75 30.72 9.73
C LEU A 1014 36.36 30.59 10.37
N GLU A 1015 36.01 31.56 11.21
CA GLU A 1015 34.71 31.59 11.89
C GLU A 1015 33.56 31.71 10.86
N ASN A 1016 32.42 31.06 11.15
CA ASN A 1016 31.23 31.02 10.30
C ASN A 1016 31.43 30.37 8.92
N VAL A 1017 32.54 29.66 8.70
CA VAL A 1017 32.72 28.76 7.56
C VAL A 1017 32.79 27.33 8.08
N PRO A 1018 31.94 26.41 7.61
CA PRO A 1018 31.94 25.04 8.09
C PRO A 1018 33.17 24.28 7.58
N ASP A 1019 33.50 23.19 8.28
CA ASP A 1019 34.57 22.25 7.91
C ASP A 1019 34.25 21.44 6.65
N LYS A 1020 32.99 21.44 6.21
CA LYS A 1020 32.53 20.86 4.94
C LYS A 1020 31.80 21.90 4.13
N ILE A 1021 32.29 22.15 2.92
CA ILE A 1021 31.72 23.14 2.00
C ILE A 1021 31.38 22.49 0.66
N TYR A 1022 30.44 23.07 -0.06
CA TYR A 1022 30.01 22.56 -1.36
C TYR A 1022 30.46 23.51 -2.48
N VAL A 1023 31.12 22.95 -3.48
CA VAL A 1023 31.89 23.68 -4.49
C VAL A 1023 31.51 23.20 -5.89
N GLU A 1024 31.30 24.13 -6.80
CA GLU A 1024 31.07 23.83 -8.21
C GLU A 1024 32.35 23.37 -8.91
N HIS A 1025 32.24 22.22 -9.57
CA HIS A 1025 33.25 21.66 -10.47
C HIS A 1025 32.75 21.67 -11.91
N ILE A 1026 33.46 22.41 -12.77
CA ILE A 1026 33.25 22.42 -14.22
C ILE A 1026 34.26 21.48 -14.89
N ALA A 1027 33.88 20.90 -16.03
CA ALA A 1027 34.83 20.16 -16.86
C ALA A 1027 35.77 21.16 -17.56
N GLU A 1028 37.08 21.00 -17.37
CA GLU A 1028 38.11 21.80 -18.06
C GLU A 1028 38.23 21.43 -19.55
#